data_AF-A0A7C1RKT6-F1
#
_entry.id   AF-A0A7C1RKT6-F1
#
_cell.length_a   1.000
_cell.length_b   1.000
_cell.length_c   1.000
_cell.angle_alpha   90.00
_cell.angle_beta   90.00
_cell.angle_gamma   90.00
#
_symmetry.space_group_name_H-M   'P 1'
#
loop_
_entity.id
_entity.type
_entity.pdbx_description
1 polymer ?
#
loop_
_entity_poly.entity_id
_entity_poly.type
_entity_poly.pdbx_seq_one_letter_code
_entity_poly.pdbx_strand_id
1 'polypeptide(L)'
;MKKRENKKVLEIIKKESRINDLQKVIKHILISLFLIGLFLFILLIALSLIEITGFSTYIASKGGYITQVSISSSKTVDVWGGIYGLVLRVPNFTQQLNEELDSGGIERADIFFDCVKYDAEWGPEFYASTNASLDLSTSDVSSGTTEMIDEFINCSNEVFCANNTFTKNMTIFLGGTNITNIPSTFTYKFNGDNNIFDVGVLNVSGSLVFVSHINESIQQGFNPDFLVNYQMLLPTPANTTQTYYFYVDPDDECPSGGIGNGINANIYGYVFDSGSNPIENVTVNVAGYNGTTNSSGFYNFSTYVIEGNYNLIAQKSGYDPYLKIIGINFSNYILNRNITMETETPLLSGGTVNINVFGVVSDSAGSSLSDVNIYLGGSNATTNSTGHYSFNTTAITGINPIIAIKQNYNNYYALLNITNTSSLNHNITLESANLNDYPTGPYTENKIDDEEGDQKNKAKIESERRGEDFWISASEINKQVRENTFVEEKISIYNFGDSNMQVLFTISSNLEEIIKLDSNLLTISPDSSGDVTLTISGIKPVGVYKGTLTLSGDLESEIPVKIEIVSKKFSIENLLMKISLFKEEVKEGDSLKYELGLQNLLSEQGYKINLKHMILNSDESKIYLEEEESVEIKNSLGLLKEFNLPKNITKGKYLVRVEAAYLNYFSSINSPFTIIKPMYMYSFFGIPLWIIFVGISAFSFILLNGLLYRWQVQKRKRYHLALKIDTLPKQGNRSIKLGKIAEKKIPAYYNLDDLTTHAIVAGATGGGKSISAQVIIEEALGRGIAVVVFDPTAQWSGMLRKCEDKKMLSLYPKFGLKESDAKAFAGNVRQITNPKQAIDIKKYINPGQIQIFTLNKLDPSGIDLFVAGVINSVFKSDPQEHPELKTLLVFDEVHRLLPKFGGSGRGFLQIERACREFRKWGLGVMLVSQVLSDFVGEIKANINTEIQMRVAEENDLERIKERYGLDALKSLVRADVGTGMIQNAEYNKGLPYFINFRPTLHNTRRLSDEVLEKYNKYNDIIEDIEYQIEQLEGEKEDVFDLKIELKLVKDKLMLGNFTVVDIYLEGLKPRIEKQWEKIGKKAKEREINLIDEGELRSSLADAKRGREKWEEENKEKEEEKAEGEKEEDIGSKILSPLTFENGMMISSIKELAEVLPELDESVFNSHVNDKKNDIAAWVSREIDPNFGEEIKKAKDKQSIINEITGYLNINKTNKKDVERVINKKGV
;
A
#
# COMPACT_ATOMS: atom_id res chain seq x y z
N MET A 1 26.99 36.28 35.54
CA MET A 1 27.05 34.81 35.35
C MET A 1 25.82 34.21 34.65
N LYS A 2 24.58 34.62 34.99
CA LYS A 2 23.31 34.18 34.34
C LYS A 2 23.23 34.30 32.80
N LYS A 3 23.77 35.36 32.18
CA LYS A 3 23.80 35.51 30.70
C LYS A 3 24.65 34.44 29.99
N ARG A 4 25.63 33.83 30.67
CA ARG A 4 26.51 32.78 30.11
C ARG A 4 25.89 31.38 30.25
N GLU A 5 24.97 31.19 31.20
CA GLU A 5 24.24 29.93 31.39
C GLU A 5 23.04 29.82 30.45
N ASN A 6 22.26 30.88 30.24
CA ASN A 6 21.14 30.86 29.28
C ASN A 6 21.60 30.66 27.84
N LYS A 7 22.75 31.23 27.45
CA LYS A 7 23.37 30.98 26.13
C LYS A 7 23.78 29.51 25.97
N LYS A 8 24.31 28.88 27.04
CA LYS A 8 24.66 27.45 27.06
C LYS A 8 23.43 26.55 26.98
N VAL A 9 22.33 26.89 27.66
CA VAL A 9 21.08 26.11 27.61
C VAL A 9 20.44 26.19 26.22
N LEU A 10 20.40 27.39 25.62
CA LEU A 10 19.89 27.56 24.25
C LEU A 10 20.79 26.88 23.20
N GLU A 11 22.12 26.90 23.39
CA GLU A 11 23.06 26.13 22.58
C GLU A 11 22.87 24.62 22.75
N ILE A 12 22.59 24.14 23.96
CA ILE A 12 22.29 22.72 24.23
C ILE A 12 20.99 22.32 23.52
N ILE A 13 19.93 23.12 23.61
CA ILE A 13 18.64 22.85 22.94
C ILE A 13 18.79 22.89 21.41
N LYS A 14 19.50 23.90 20.86
CA LYS A 14 19.82 23.95 19.42
C LYS A 14 20.68 22.76 18.98
N LYS A 15 21.63 22.33 19.81
CA LYS A 15 22.47 21.16 19.55
C LYS A 15 21.65 19.86 19.58
N GLU A 16 20.71 19.73 20.51
CA GLU A 16 19.86 18.55 20.68
C GLU A 16 18.81 18.44 19.55
N SER A 17 18.23 19.57 19.13
CA SER A 17 17.39 19.65 17.93
C SER A 17 18.15 19.26 16.66
N ARG A 18 19.35 19.85 16.46
CA ARG A 18 20.23 19.49 15.33
C ARG A 18 20.62 18.01 15.36
N ILE A 19 20.85 17.42 16.53
CA ILE A 19 21.13 15.98 16.66
C ILE A 19 19.92 15.14 16.24
N ASN A 20 18.70 15.54 16.61
CA ASN A 20 17.48 14.83 16.20
C ASN A 20 17.22 14.93 14.70
N ASP A 21 17.43 16.09 14.09
CA ASP A 21 17.28 16.26 12.65
C ASP A 21 18.38 15.51 11.90
N LEU A 22 19.62 15.56 12.38
CA LEU A 22 20.73 14.76 11.86
C LEU A 22 20.42 13.25 11.94
N GLN A 23 19.79 12.78 13.03
CA GLN A 23 19.38 11.38 13.17
C GLN A 23 18.27 10.99 12.18
N LYS A 24 17.31 11.90 11.91
CA LYS A 24 16.30 11.66 10.86
C LYS A 24 16.96 11.58 9.49
N VAL A 25 17.89 12.48 9.17
CA VAL A 25 18.64 12.47 7.91
C VAL A 25 19.45 11.18 7.78
N ILE A 26 20.19 10.78 8.82
CA ILE A 26 20.95 9.51 8.86
C ILE A 26 20.02 8.31 8.64
N LYS A 27 18.81 8.31 9.23
CA LYS A 27 17.84 7.24 9.01
C LYS A 27 17.42 7.14 7.54
N HIS A 28 17.11 8.27 6.89
CA HIS A 28 16.73 8.28 5.47
C HIS A 28 17.90 7.84 4.59
N ILE A 29 19.12 8.28 4.90
CA ILE A 29 20.34 7.86 4.20
C ILE A 29 20.55 6.35 4.33
N LEU A 30 20.44 5.77 5.52
CA LEU A 30 20.63 4.33 5.74
C LEU A 30 19.54 3.49 5.06
N ILE A 31 18.29 3.94 5.09
CA ILE A 31 17.19 3.29 4.36
C ILE A 31 17.47 3.33 2.85
N SER A 32 17.86 4.49 2.33
CA SER A 32 18.22 4.66 0.92
C SER A 32 19.39 3.74 0.53
N LEU A 33 20.47 3.72 1.32
CA LEU A 33 21.62 2.84 1.08
C LEU A 33 21.26 1.36 1.15
N PHE A 34 20.38 0.95 2.07
CA PHE A 34 19.90 -0.43 2.15
C PHE A 34 19.06 -0.79 0.92
N LEU A 35 18.12 0.07 0.53
CA LEU A 35 17.27 -0.16 -0.64
C LEU A 35 18.08 -0.16 -1.94
N ILE A 36 19.03 0.76 -2.10
CA ILE A 36 19.94 0.81 -3.25
C ILE A 36 20.83 -0.44 -3.28
N GLY A 37 21.41 -0.84 -2.15
CA GLY A 37 22.24 -2.04 -2.07
C GLY A 37 21.46 -3.32 -2.36
N LEU A 38 20.24 -3.43 -1.83
CA LEU A 38 19.31 -4.54 -2.10
C LEU A 38 18.87 -4.54 -3.56
N PHE A 39 18.52 -3.38 -4.12
CA PHE A 39 18.14 -3.23 -5.51
C PHE A 39 19.30 -3.59 -6.45
N LEU A 40 20.51 -3.11 -6.20
CA LEU A 40 21.69 -3.47 -7.01
C LEU A 40 22.03 -4.96 -6.89
N PHE A 41 21.84 -5.56 -5.71
CA PHE A 41 22.02 -7.00 -5.53
C PHE A 41 20.96 -7.82 -6.26
N ILE A 42 19.68 -7.43 -6.15
CA ILE A 42 18.57 -8.04 -6.89
C ILE A 42 18.76 -7.83 -8.38
N LEU A 43 19.25 -6.66 -8.82
CA LEU A 43 19.55 -6.35 -10.21
C LEU A 43 20.72 -7.19 -10.70
N LEU A 44 21.79 -7.39 -9.91
CA LEU A 44 22.90 -8.28 -10.28
C LEU A 44 22.47 -9.74 -10.36
N ILE A 45 21.62 -10.19 -9.43
CA ILE A 45 21.02 -11.52 -9.46
C ILE A 45 20.07 -11.64 -10.65
N ALA A 46 19.19 -10.68 -10.86
CA ALA A 46 18.27 -10.63 -11.98
C ALA A 46 19.06 -10.62 -13.28
N LEU A 47 20.08 -9.78 -13.47
CA LEU A 47 20.95 -9.81 -14.65
C LEU A 47 21.72 -11.13 -14.80
N SER A 48 21.96 -11.87 -13.71
CA SER A 48 22.57 -13.20 -13.78
C SER A 48 21.57 -14.33 -14.06
N LEU A 49 20.30 -14.15 -13.69
CA LEU A 49 19.16 -15.07 -13.88
C LEU A 49 18.39 -14.79 -15.17
N ILE A 50 18.46 -13.57 -15.68
CA ILE A 50 18.05 -13.13 -17.00
C ILE A 50 19.14 -13.61 -17.96
N GLU A 51 19.28 -14.93 -18.06
CA GLU A 51 19.46 -15.49 -19.39
C GLU A 51 18.09 -15.30 -20.06
N ILE A 52 17.96 -14.35 -20.98
CA ILE A 52 16.85 -14.36 -21.93
C ILE A 52 17.12 -15.52 -22.89
N THR A 53 16.97 -16.73 -22.38
CA THR A 53 16.62 -17.91 -23.17
C THR A 53 15.17 -18.17 -22.85
N GLY A 54 14.28 -17.61 -23.66
CA GLY A 54 12.88 -17.98 -23.63
C GLY A 54 12.76 -19.44 -24.03
N PHE A 55 12.68 -20.34 -23.06
CA PHE A 55 12.22 -21.70 -23.34
C PHE A 55 10.70 -21.64 -23.41
N SER A 56 10.16 -21.58 -24.62
CA SER A 56 8.71 -21.46 -24.84
C SER A 56 8.02 -22.82 -24.96
N THR A 57 8.65 -23.84 -25.56
CA THR A 57 8.03 -25.17 -25.74
C THR A 57 8.99 -26.21 -26.37
N TYR A 58 8.65 -27.50 -26.24
CA TYR A 58 9.25 -28.62 -26.95
C TYR A 58 8.38 -28.96 -28.18
N ILE A 59 8.94 -28.92 -29.39
CA ILE A 59 8.25 -29.30 -30.63
C ILE A 59 8.72 -30.70 -31.04
N ALA A 60 7.81 -31.68 -30.98
CA ALA A 60 8.09 -33.04 -31.44
C ALA A 60 8.08 -33.08 -32.98
N SER A 61 9.23 -33.29 -33.61
CA SER A 61 9.36 -33.49 -35.06
C SER A 61 9.43 -34.98 -35.42
N LYS A 62 8.93 -35.33 -36.61
CA LYS A 62 9.03 -36.68 -37.21
C LYS A 62 9.90 -36.60 -38.46
N GLY A 63 10.76 -37.58 -38.67
CA GLY A 63 11.58 -37.68 -39.89
C GLY A 63 10.71 -37.68 -41.15
N GLY A 64 11.00 -36.78 -42.09
CA GLY A 64 10.30 -36.63 -43.37
C GLY A 64 9.49 -35.33 -43.54
N TYR A 65 9.34 -34.50 -42.50
CA TYR A 65 8.58 -33.25 -42.53
C TYR A 65 9.47 -32.03 -42.22
N ILE A 66 9.23 -30.90 -42.90
CA ILE A 66 9.87 -29.61 -42.59
C ILE A 66 8.98 -28.88 -41.57
N THR A 67 9.55 -28.47 -40.44
CA THR A 67 8.83 -27.71 -39.41
C THR A 67 9.40 -26.31 -39.33
N GLN A 68 8.58 -25.30 -39.64
CA GLN A 68 8.97 -23.89 -39.61
C GLN A 68 8.80 -23.32 -38.19
N VAL A 69 9.81 -22.59 -37.71
CA VAL A 69 9.78 -21.90 -36.41
C VAL A 69 9.85 -20.40 -36.67
N SER A 70 8.83 -19.66 -36.22
CA SER A 70 8.77 -18.20 -36.30
C SER A 70 8.99 -17.60 -34.91
N ILE A 71 9.95 -16.68 -34.78
CA ILE A 71 10.30 -16.00 -33.53
C ILE A 71 10.00 -14.51 -33.71
N SER A 72 9.12 -13.95 -32.90
CA SER A 72 8.75 -12.53 -32.92
C SER A 72 9.18 -11.81 -31.64
N SER A 73 9.57 -10.53 -31.75
CA SER A 73 9.96 -9.64 -30.65
C SER A 73 9.11 -8.37 -30.73
N SER A 74 8.43 -8.00 -29.64
CA SER A 74 7.55 -6.82 -29.55
C SER A 74 8.09 -5.80 -28.55
N LYS A 75 8.08 -4.52 -28.91
CA LYS A 75 8.42 -3.37 -28.05
C LYS A 75 7.23 -2.41 -27.99
N THR A 76 6.88 -1.90 -26.82
CA THR A 76 5.83 -0.89 -26.67
C THR A 76 6.26 0.43 -27.30
N VAL A 77 5.38 1.03 -28.09
CA VAL A 77 5.59 2.31 -28.78
C VAL A 77 4.50 3.27 -28.32
N ASP A 78 4.87 4.49 -27.94
CA ASP A 78 3.99 5.50 -27.36
C ASP A 78 3.69 6.68 -28.31
N VAL A 79 4.27 6.71 -29.52
CA VAL A 79 4.05 7.79 -30.50
C VAL A 79 2.83 7.58 -31.42
N TRP A 80 2.03 6.55 -31.15
CA TRP A 80 0.82 6.20 -31.89
C TRP A 80 -0.34 5.95 -30.92
N GLY A 81 -1.54 6.36 -31.29
CA GLY A 81 -2.79 5.99 -30.61
C GLY A 81 -3.66 5.14 -31.54
N GLY A 82 -4.29 4.11 -31.00
CA GLY A 82 -5.22 3.25 -31.74
C GLY A 82 -6.66 3.69 -31.54
N ILE A 83 -7.47 3.69 -32.59
CA ILE A 83 -8.91 3.92 -32.49
C ILE A 83 -9.65 2.83 -33.26
N TYR A 84 -10.77 2.33 -32.72
CA TYR A 84 -11.55 1.27 -33.34
C TYR A 84 -13.03 1.37 -32.95
N GLY A 85 -13.94 0.91 -33.81
CA GLY A 85 -15.37 0.91 -33.51
C GLY A 85 -16.24 0.63 -34.72
N LEU A 86 -17.47 1.13 -34.67
CA LEU A 86 -18.40 1.03 -35.79
C LEU A 86 -18.53 2.37 -36.51
N VAL A 87 -18.23 2.42 -37.81
CA VAL A 87 -18.70 3.49 -38.69
C VAL A 87 -20.06 3.07 -39.25
N LEU A 88 -21.11 3.82 -38.94
CA LEU A 88 -22.47 3.52 -39.37
C LEU A 88 -23.11 4.73 -40.05
N ARG A 89 -23.88 4.45 -41.09
CA ARG A 89 -24.74 5.46 -41.70
C ARG A 89 -26.00 5.64 -40.86
N VAL A 90 -26.24 6.86 -40.39
CA VAL A 90 -27.44 7.25 -39.64
C VAL A 90 -28.12 8.40 -40.39
N PRO A 91 -29.25 8.14 -41.07
CA PRO A 91 -29.94 9.19 -41.84
C PRO A 91 -30.32 10.40 -40.97
N ASN A 92 -30.03 11.60 -41.48
CA ASN A 92 -30.14 12.92 -40.85
C ASN A 92 -29.14 13.22 -39.71
N PHE A 93 -28.02 12.51 -39.62
CA PHE A 93 -26.99 12.77 -38.60
C PHE A 93 -26.02 13.88 -39.04
N THR A 94 -26.24 15.10 -38.55
CA THR A 94 -25.50 16.31 -38.98
C THR A 94 -24.41 16.78 -38.02
N GLN A 95 -24.16 16.04 -36.92
CA GLN A 95 -23.17 16.44 -35.92
C GLN A 95 -21.77 15.97 -36.32
N GLN A 96 -20.78 16.87 -36.25
CA GLN A 96 -19.38 16.51 -36.42
C GLN A 96 -18.85 15.80 -35.17
N LEU A 97 -18.38 14.57 -35.33
CA LEU A 97 -17.81 13.76 -34.25
C LEU A 97 -16.30 13.99 -34.14
N ASN A 98 -15.80 13.89 -32.91
CA ASN A 98 -14.38 13.96 -32.59
C ASN A 98 -14.06 13.11 -31.37
N GLU A 99 -12.81 12.67 -31.27
CA GLU A 99 -12.32 11.81 -30.20
C GLU A 99 -10.93 12.23 -29.74
N GLU A 100 -10.68 12.14 -28.43
CA GLU A 100 -9.38 12.39 -27.82
C GLU A 100 -8.58 11.09 -27.74
N LEU A 101 -7.37 11.10 -28.30
CA LEU A 101 -6.50 9.94 -28.39
C LEU A 101 -5.21 10.16 -27.59
N ASP A 102 -5.03 9.35 -26.55
CA ASP A 102 -3.82 9.37 -25.73
C ASP A 102 -2.65 8.64 -26.42
N SER A 103 -1.45 9.18 -26.22
CA SER A 103 -0.17 8.60 -26.62
C SER A 103 -0.02 7.15 -26.10
N GLY A 104 0.05 6.18 -27.02
CA GLY A 104 0.13 4.74 -26.73
C GLY A 104 -1.19 4.10 -26.29
N GLY A 105 -2.29 4.86 -26.26
CA GLY A 105 -3.63 4.41 -25.90
C GLY A 105 -4.33 3.71 -27.06
N ILE A 106 -5.36 2.91 -26.74
CA ILE A 106 -6.29 2.35 -27.73
C ILE A 106 -7.71 2.64 -27.25
N GLU A 107 -8.40 3.54 -27.94
CA GLU A 107 -9.73 4.01 -27.57
C GLU A 107 -10.80 3.47 -28.51
N ARG A 108 -11.99 3.22 -27.98
CA ARG A 108 -13.14 2.82 -28.79
C ARG A 108 -13.97 4.04 -29.15
N ALA A 109 -14.30 4.19 -30.42
CA ALA A 109 -15.19 5.24 -30.90
C ALA A 109 -16.14 4.72 -31.99
N ASP A 110 -17.44 4.83 -31.76
CA ASP A 110 -18.44 4.50 -32.77
C ASP A 110 -18.82 5.80 -33.51
N ILE A 111 -18.53 5.85 -34.82
CA ILE A 111 -18.64 7.04 -35.66
C ILE A 111 -19.91 6.94 -36.50
N PHE A 112 -20.69 8.02 -36.53
CA PHE A 112 -21.93 8.11 -37.29
C PHE A 112 -21.83 9.20 -38.35
N PHE A 113 -22.33 8.91 -39.55
CA PHE A 113 -22.41 9.88 -40.64
C PHE A 113 -23.79 9.84 -41.29
N ASP A 114 -24.25 10.99 -41.79
CA ASP A 114 -25.51 11.07 -42.55
C ASP A 114 -25.45 10.23 -43.84
N CYS A 115 -24.28 10.30 -44.49
CA CYS A 115 -24.04 9.66 -45.77
C CYS A 115 -22.71 8.90 -45.74
N VAL A 116 -22.78 7.63 -46.17
CA VAL A 116 -21.65 6.73 -46.45
C VAL A 116 -22.10 5.88 -47.63
N LYS A 117 -21.37 5.94 -48.75
CA LYS A 117 -21.69 5.18 -49.95
C LYS A 117 -21.00 3.81 -49.95
N TYR A 118 -21.75 2.77 -49.58
CA TYR A 118 -21.23 1.40 -49.49
C TYR A 118 -20.89 0.75 -50.83
N ASP A 119 -21.37 1.29 -51.96
CA ASP A 119 -21.13 0.78 -53.32
C ASP A 119 -20.07 1.60 -54.09
N ALA A 120 -19.18 2.33 -53.39
CA ALA A 120 -18.07 3.05 -54.01
C ALA A 120 -17.09 2.08 -54.72
N GLU A 121 -16.49 2.52 -55.84
CA GLU A 121 -15.67 1.70 -56.75
C GLU A 121 -14.43 1.06 -56.09
N TRP A 122 -14.02 1.58 -54.92
CA TRP A 122 -12.90 1.07 -54.10
C TRP A 122 -13.29 0.75 -52.64
N GLY A 123 -14.59 0.70 -52.35
CA GLY A 123 -15.15 0.50 -51.01
C GLY A 123 -15.39 1.82 -50.26
N PRO A 124 -16.31 1.85 -49.29
CA PRO A 124 -16.67 3.06 -48.54
C PRO A 124 -15.51 3.54 -47.67
N GLU A 125 -15.25 4.84 -47.64
CA GLU A 125 -14.17 5.44 -46.87
C GLU A 125 -14.64 6.52 -45.89
N PHE A 126 -13.80 6.79 -44.89
CA PHE A 126 -13.94 7.94 -44.01
C PHE A 126 -12.56 8.49 -43.64
N TYR A 127 -12.56 9.72 -43.13
CA TYR A 127 -11.35 10.49 -42.91
C TYR A 127 -11.25 10.96 -41.46
N ALA A 128 -10.02 11.07 -40.96
CA ALA A 128 -9.71 11.63 -39.64
C ALA A 128 -8.61 12.70 -39.75
N SER A 129 -8.79 13.84 -39.09
CA SER A 129 -7.79 14.91 -39.04
C SER A 129 -7.83 15.67 -37.73
N THR A 130 -6.70 16.25 -37.32
CA THR A 130 -6.64 17.17 -36.17
C THR A 130 -7.17 18.57 -36.51
N ASN A 131 -7.46 18.85 -37.79
CA ASN A 131 -8.01 20.13 -38.24
C ASN A 131 -9.54 20.08 -38.28
N ALA A 132 -10.21 20.66 -37.28
CA ALA A 132 -11.68 20.68 -37.16
C ALA A 132 -12.41 21.34 -38.36
N SER A 133 -11.76 22.25 -39.08
CA SER A 133 -12.34 23.02 -40.18
C SER A 133 -11.93 22.48 -41.56
N LEU A 134 -11.59 21.20 -41.66
CA LEU A 134 -11.25 20.55 -42.91
C LEU A 134 -12.46 20.57 -43.88
N ASP A 135 -12.23 21.04 -45.11
CA ASP A 135 -13.23 21.00 -46.19
C ASP A 135 -12.70 20.13 -47.34
N LEU A 136 -13.29 18.94 -47.49
CA LEU A 136 -12.91 17.98 -48.53
C LEU A 136 -13.51 18.30 -49.90
N SER A 137 -14.50 19.20 -49.99
CA SER A 137 -15.21 19.52 -51.23
C SER A 137 -14.50 20.55 -52.11
N THR A 138 -13.73 21.46 -51.50
CA THR A 138 -13.06 22.58 -52.21
C THR A 138 -11.54 22.62 -52.07
N SER A 139 -10.96 21.69 -51.31
CA SER A 139 -9.51 21.65 -51.06
C SER A 139 -8.74 20.86 -52.11
N ASP A 140 -7.47 21.24 -52.34
CA ASP A 140 -6.54 20.43 -53.13
C ASP A 140 -6.17 19.17 -52.34
N VAL A 141 -6.76 18.03 -52.70
CA VAL A 141 -6.48 16.72 -52.09
C VAL A 141 -5.43 15.99 -52.91
N SER A 142 -4.34 15.60 -52.25
CA SER A 142 -3.25 14.86 -52.87
C SER A 142 -2.72 13.77 -51.95
N SER A 143 -1.98 12.81 -52.50
CA SER A 143 -1.27 11.80 -51.72
C SER A 143 -0.30 12.48 -50.73
N GLY A 144 -0.41 12.13 -49.44
CA GLY A 144 0.48 12.63 -48.40
C GLY A 144 1.85 11.96 -48.44
N THR A 145 2.78 12.43 -47.61
CA THR A 145 4.09 11.77 -47.47
C THR A 145 4.29 11.24 -46.06
N THR A 146 5.07 10.15 -45.93
CA THR A 146 5.40 9.56 -44.63
C THR A 146 6.22 10.51 -43.76
N GLU A 147 7.00 11.41 -44.38
CA GLU A 147 7.74 12.46 -43.66
C GLU A 147 6.82 13.43 -42.92
N MET A 148 5.62 13.73 -43.45
CA MET A 148 4.67 14.60 -42.75
C MET A 148 4.21 14.02 -41.42
N ILE A 149 4.07 12.68 -41.35
CA ILE A 149 3.74 12.00 -40.10
C ILE A 149 4.95 12.00 -39.16
N ASP A 150 6.12 11.62 -39.68
CA ASP A 150 7.36 11.53 -38.88
C ASP A 150 7.77 12.89 -38.30
N GLU A 151 7.58 13.99 -39.02
CA GLU A 151 7.74 15.35 -38.50
C GLU A 151 6.70 15.69 -37.41
N PHE A 152 5.45 15.25 -37.58
CA PHE A 152 4.38 15.48 -36.61
C PHE A 152 4.63 14.78 -35.27
N ILE A 153 5.13 13.53 -35.28
CA ILE A 153 5.47 12.78 -34.05
C ILE A 153 6.94 12.90 -33.63
N ASN A 154 7.75 13.69 -34.34
CA ASN A 154 9.18 13.84 -34.10
C ASN A 154 9.94 12.49 -34.08
N CYS A 155 9.65 11.60 -35.04
CA CYS A 155 10.25 10.28 -35.19
C CYS A 155 11.37 10.29 -36.22
N SER A 156 12.52 9.68 -35.92
CA SER A 156 13.60 9.51 -36.90
C SER A 156 14.33 8.17 -36.71
N ASN A 157 14.55 7.43 -37.80
CA ASN A 157 15.35 6.19 -37.86
C ASN A 157 14.91 5.03 -36.93
N GLU A 158 13.66 5.01 -36.48
CA GLU A 158 13.11 3.91 -35.67
C GLU A 158 12.16 3.03 -36.50
N VAL A 159 12.05 1.74 -36.14
CA VAL A 159 11.24 0.75 -36.88
C VAL A 159 9.74 1.09 -36.90
N PHE A 160 9.27 1.87 -35.93
CA PHE A 160 7.89 2.31 -35.79
C PHE A 160 7.59 3.68 -36.42
N CYS A 161 8.60 4.36 -37.01
CA CYS A 161 8.36 5.59 -37.77
C CYS A 161 7.54 5.30 -39.03
N ALA A 162 6.74 6.26 -39.49
CA ALA A 162 5.84 6.13 -40.63
C ALA A 162 6.57 5.71 -41.90
N ASN A 163 7.79 6.22 -42.16
CA ASN A 163 8.59 5.82 -43.30
C ASN A 163 8.92 4.30 -43.33
N ASN A 164 8.89 3.63 -42.18
CA ASN A 164 9.16 2.19 -42.05
C ASN A 164 7.87 1.35 -41.89
N THR A 165 6.73 1.97 -41.58
CA THR A 165 5.46 1.25 -41.32
C THR A 165 4.43 1.44 -42.44
N PHE A 166 4.38 2.59 -43.11
CA PHE A 166 3.52 2.90 -44.26
C PHE A 166 4.18 2.50 -45.58
N THR A 167 4.39 1.18 -45.74
CA THR A 167 5.14 0.61 -46.88
C THR A 167 4.26 0.15 -48.05
N LYS A 168 2.94 0.30 -47.93
CA LYS A 168 1.95 -0.08 -48.96
C LYS A 168 1.38 1.18 -49.60
N ASN A 169 0.69 0.98 -50.72
CA ASN A 169 -0.04 2.04 -51.38
C ASN A 169 -1.53 1.65 -51.45
N MET A 170 -2.40 2.63 -51.22
CA MET A 170 -3.84 2.51 -51.44
C MET A 170 -4.32 3.55 -52.46
N THR A 171 -5.55 3.34 -52.92
CA THR A 171 -6.26 4.22 -53.85
C THR A 171 -7.63 4.47 -53.26
N ILE A 172 -8.10 5.71 -53.34
CA ILE A 172 -9.45 6.12 -52.93
C ILE A 172 -10.10 6.93 -54.05
N PHE A 173 -11.42 7.08 -54.00
CA PHE A 173 -12.19 7.84 -54.98
C PHE A 173 -12.94 8.97 -54.29
N LEU A 174 -12.37 10.18 -54.35
CA LEU A 174 -12.97 11.35 -53.71
C LEU A 174 -13.49 12.33 -54.77
N GLY A 175 -14.77 12.71 -54.70
CA GLY A 175 -15.34 13.77 -55.53
C GLY A 175 -15.14 13.59 -57.05
N GLY A 176 -15.19 12.35 -57.54
CA GLY A 176 -15.01 12.04 -58.96
C GLY A 176 -13.54 11.87 -59.41
N THR A 177 -12.57 12.01 -58.50
CA THR A 177 -11.14 11.94 -58.80
C THR A 177 -10.47 10.75 -58.10
N ASN A 178 -9.80 9.90 -58.88
CA ASN A 178 -9.00 8.80 -58.33
C ASN A 178 -7.68 9.33 -57.75
N ILE A 179 -7.49 9.20 -56.44
CA ILE A 179 -6.23 9.53 -55.77
C ILE A 179 -5.46 8.23 -55.56
N THR A 180 -4.39 8.06 -56.32
CA THR A 180 -3.58 6.83 -56.34
C THR A 180 -2.25 7.01 -55.61
N ASN A 181 -1.60 5.90 -55.26
CA ASN A 181 -0.30 5.87 -54.58
C ASN A 181 -0.30 6.61 -53.24
N ILE A 182 -1.35 6.44 -52.45
CA ILE A 182 -1.43 6.95 -51.08
C ILE A 182 -0.60 6.04 -50.18
N PRO A 183 0.46 6.53 -49.51
CA PRO A 183 1.19 5.71 -48.54
C PRO A 183 0.23 5.20 -47.47
N SER A 184 0.28 3.91 -47.22
CA SER A 184 -0.68 3.21 -46.38
C SER A 184 -0.03 2.05 -45.64
N THR A 185 -0.72 1.62 -44.59
CA THR A 185 -0.37 0.44 -43.83
C THR A 185 -1.63 -0.30 -43.41
N PHE A 186 -1.46 -1.54 -42.98
CA PHE A 186 -2.53 -2.30 -42.36
C PHE A 186 -2.24 -2.50 -40.88
N THR A 187 -3.30 -2.34 -40.09
CA THR A 187 -3.25 -2.52 -38.65
C THR A 187 -3.53 -3.98 -38.30
N TYR A 188 -2.85 -4.48 -37.25
CA TYR A 188 -3.05 -5.85 -36.78
C TYR A 188 -4.34 -5.96 -35.96
N LYS A 189 -5.14 -6.98 -36.25
CA LYS A 189 -6.23 -7.45 -35.39
C LYS A 189 -5.67 -8.18 -34.17
N PHE A 190 -6.48 -8.37 -33.14
CA PHE A 190 -6.09 -9.14 -31.95
C PHE A 190 -5.61 -10.57 -32.29
N ASN A 191 -6.17 -11.19 -33.32
CA ASN A 191 -5.79 -12.52 -33.77
C ASN A 191 -4.49 -12.55 -34.62
N GLY A 192 -3.85 -11.39 -34.84
CA GLY A 192 -2.59 -11.25 -35.58
C GLY A 192 -2.72 -11.10 -37.08
N ASP A 193 -3.92 -11.03 -37.64
CA ASP A 193 -4.16 -10.74 -39.06
C ASP A 193 -4.05 -9.23 -39.34
N ASN A 194 -3.39 -8.86 -40.43
CA ASN A 194 -3.09 -7.48 -40.79
C ASN A 194 -3.40 -7.18 -42.27
N ASN A 195 -4.45 -7.78 -42.83
CA ASN A 195 -4.80 -7.54 -44.23
C ASN A 195 -6.15 -6.85 -44.41
N ILE A 196 -6.79 -6.42 -43.32
CA ILE A 196 -8.21 -6.03 -43.37
C ILE A 196 -8.47 -4.56 -43.07
N PHE A 197 -7.83 -4.00 -42.05
CA PHE A 197 -8.03 -2.60 -41.69
C PHE A 197 -6.83 -1.77 -42.14
N ASP A 198 -7.01 -1.01 -43.21
CA ASP A 198 -5.99 -0.15 -43.79
C ASP A 198 -6.11 1.29 -43.30
N VAL A 199 -4.97 1.99 -43.29
CA VAL A 199 -4.88 3.42 -42.97
C VAL A 199 -3.93 4.05 -43.96
N GLY A 200 -4.39 5.07 -44.66
CA GLY A 200 -3.62 5.89 -45.60
C GLY A 200 -3.42 7.32 -45.12
N VAL A 201 -2.47 8.02 -45.75
CA VAL A 201 -2.17 9.43 -45.46
C VAL A 201 -2.35 10.33 -46.67
N LEU A 202 -3.14 11.39 -46.48
CA LEU A 202 -3.43 12.43 -47.46
C LEU A 202 -2.87 13.77 -47.00
N ASN A 203 -2.57 14.61 -47.98
CA ASN A 203 -2.28 16.01 -47.78
C ASN A 203 -3.42 16.84 -48.39
N VAL A 204 -4.20 17.49 -47.52
CA VAL A 204 -5.32 18.35 -47.91
C VAL A 204 -4.96 19.78 -47.56
N SER A 205 -4.60 20.58 -48.57
CA SER A 205 -4.21 21.98 -48.40
C SER A 205 -3.14 22.23 -47.31
N GLY A 206 -2.19 21.30 -47.12
CA GLY A 206 -1.14 21.36 -46.10
C GLY A 206 -1.50 20.75 -44.74
N SER A 207 -2.73 20.24 -44.58
CA SER A 207 -3.18 19.52 -43.38
C SER A 207 -2.98 18.01 -43.53
N LEU A 208 -2.54 17.36 -42.45
CA LEU A 208 -2.41 15.91 -42.37
C LEU A 208 -3.79 15.27 -42.16
N VAL A 209 -4.18 14.40 -43.09
CA VAL A 209 -5.49 13.70 -43.06
C VAL A 209 -5.24 12.22 -43.22
N PHE A 210 -5.92 11.41 -42.41
CA PHE A 210 -5.87 9.95 -42.48
C PHE A 210 -7.14 9.44 -43.10
N VAL A 211 -7.03 8.44 -43.97
CA VAL A 211 -8.16 7.77 -44.63
C VAL A 211 -8.15 6.29 -44.29
N SER A 212 -9.32 5.69 -44.14
CA SER A 212 -9.47 4.24 -43.93
C SER A 212 -10.75 3.76 -44.62
N HIS A 213 -10.74 2.54 -45.13
CA HIS A 213 -11.94 1.93 -45.67
C HIS A 213 -12.79 1.32 -44.54
N ILE A 214 -14.10 1.54 -44.63
CA ILE A 214 -15.10 0.91 -43.79
C ILE A 214 -15.32 -0.50 -44.32
N ASN A 215 -15.01 -1.50 -43.50
CA ASN A 215 -15.12 -2.88 -43.93
C ASN A 215 -16.59 -3.31 -44.00
N GLU A 216 -16.96 -4.06 -45.05
CA GLU A 216 -18.29 -4.64 -45.18
C GLU A 216 -18.58 -5.71 -44.10
N SER A 217 -17.52 -6.38 -43.62
CA SER A 217 -17.61 -7.42 -42.60
C SER A 217 -17.27 -6.88 -41.20
N ILE A 218 -18.21 -7.03 -40.26
CA ILE A 218 -18.00 -6.68 -38.85
C ILE A 218 -17.23 -7.83 -38.18
N GLN A 219 -16.04 -7.53 -37.65
CA GLN A 219 -15.10 -8.53 -37.15
C GLN A 219 -14.24 -7.99 -36.00
N GLN A 220 -13.45 -8.85 -35.34
CA GLN A 220 -12.59 -8.42 -34.23
C GLN A 220 -11.51 -7.43 -34.70
N GLY A 221 -11.36 -6.32 -33.98
CA GLY A 221 -10.30 -5.31 -34.19
C GLY A 221 -9.14 -5.48 -33.21
N PHE A 222 -8.63 -4.36 -32.69
CA PHE A 222 -7.59 -4.35 -31.65
C PHE A 222 -8.02 -5.10 -30.38
N ASN A 223 -9.31 -5.07 -30.05
CA ASN A 223 -9.90 -5.76 -28.91
C ASN A 223 -10.79 -6.92 -29.39
N PRO A 224 -10.55 -8.18 -28.94
CA PRO A 224 -11.32 -9.33 -29.39
C PRO A 224 -12.74 -9.38 -28.83
N ASP A 225 -13.03 -8.61 -27.78
CA ASP A 225 -14.33 -8.58 -27.12
C ASP A 225 -15.35 -7.70 -27.87
N PHE A 226 -14.89 -6.88 -28.82
CA PHE A 226 -15.73 -5.99 -29.60
C PHE A 226 -15.54 -6.22 -31.11
N LEU A 227 -16.65 -6.39 -31.82
CA LEU A 227 -16.63 -6.45 -33.27
C LEU A 227 -16.76 -5.03 -33.84
N VAL A 228 -15.95 -4.76 -34.84
CA VAL A 228 -15.75 -3.45 -35.46
C VAL A 228 -15.68 -3.60 -36.97
N ASN A 229 -16.05 -2.53 -37.68
CA ASN A 229 -15.88 -2.45 -39.14
C ASN A 229 -14.80 -1.43 -39.53
N TYR A 230 -14.14 -0.79 -38.55
CA TYR A 230 -12.94 -0.02 -38.79
C TYR A 230 -11.97 -0.11 -37.60
N GLN A 231 -10.69 0.07 -37.89
CA GLN A 231 -9.69 0.47 -36.89
C GLN A 231 -8.59 1.30 -37.56
N MET A 232 -8.04 2.26 -36.84
CA MET A 232 -6.95 3.10 -37.31
C MET A 232 -5.86 3.24 -36.27
N LEU A 233 -4.62 3.43 -36.73
CA LEU A 233 -3.51 3.86 -35.91
C LEU A 233 -3.17 5.29 -36.32
N LEU A 234 -3.39 6.24 -35.41
CA LEU A 234 -3.25 7.67 -35.65
C LEU A 234 -2.05 8.21 -34.86
N PRO A 235 -1.26 9.15 -35.43
CA PRO A 235 -0.09 9.65 -34.76
C PRO A 235 -0.45 10.52 -33.55
N THR A 236 0.27 10.31 -32.45
CA THR A 236 0.09 11.06 -31.21
C THR A 236 1.49 11.34 -30.64
N PRO A 237 1.97 12.60 -30.60
CA PRO A 237 3.26 12.90 -30.01
C PRO A 237 3.39 12.34 -28.60
N ALA A 238 4.59 11.88 -28.23
CA ALA A 238 4.80 11.18 -26.97
C ALA A 238 4.36 12.02 -25.76
N ASN A 239 3.59 11.42 -24.85
CA ASN A 239 2.99 12.06 -23.67
C ASN A 239 2.02 13.21 -23.97
N THR A 240 1.33 13.16 -25.11
CA THR A 240 0.26 14.11 -25.46
C THR A 240 -1.06 13.39 -25.74
N THR A 241 -2.16 14.12 -25.63
CA THR A 241 -3.50 13.71 -26.06
C THR A 241 -3.86 14.55 -27.29
N GLN A 242 -4.28 13.91 -28.38
CA GLN A 242 -4.65 14.60 -29.61
C GLN A 242 -6.11 14.37 -29.96
N THR A 243 -6.82 15.45 -30.31
CA THR A 243 -8.21 15.39 -30.76
C THR A 243 -8.26 15.17 -32.27
N TYR A 244 -8.93 14.11 -32.71
CA TYR A 244 -9.21 13.80 -34.11
C TYR A 244 -10.68 14.03 -34.44
N TYR A 245 -10.95 14.75 -35.52
CA TYR A 245 -12.28 15.00 -36.07
C TYR A 245 -12.51 14.09 -37.28
N PHE A 246 -13.74 13.58 -37.43
CA PHE A 246 -14.08 12.61 -38.47
C PHE A 246 -14.92 13.23 -39.59
N TYR A 247 -14.66 12.79 -40.82
CA TYR A 247 -15.29 13.27 -42.06
C TYR A 247 -15.60 12.09 -43.00
N VAL A 248 -16.49 12.32 -43.96
CA VAL A 248 -16.83 11.42 -45.06
C VAL A 248 -16.70 12.18 -46.37
N ASP A 249 -16.74 11.47 -47.51
CA ASP A 249 -16.79 12.11 -48.81
C ASP A 249 -18.07 12.98 -48.90
N PRO A 250 -17.95 14.31 -49.05
CA PRO A 250 -19.11 15.19 -49.18
C PRO A 250 -19.89 14.98 -50.50
N ASP A 251 -19.30 14.31 -51.49
CA ASP A 251 -19.88 14.08 -52.81
C ASP A 251 -20.59 12.71 -52.94
N ASP A 252 -20.70 11.96 -51.85
CA ASP A 252 -21.40 10.67 -51.81
C ASP A 252 -22.92 10.80 -52.05
N GLU A 253 -23.46 9.99 -52.96
CA GLU A 253 -24.90 9.87 -53.21
C GLU A 253 -25.50 8.71 -52.39
N CYS A 254 -26.33 9.00 -51.38
CA CYS A 254 -26.85 7.99 -50.46
C CYS A 254 -28.29 7.49 -50.74
N PRO A 255 -28.55 6.17 -50.72
CA PRO A 255 -29.89 5.60 -50.92
C PRO A 255 -30.79 5.73 -49.68
N SER A 256 -32.11 5.61 -49.83
CA SER A 256 -33.07 5.75 -48.71
C SER A 256 -33.18 4.46 -47.85
N GLY A 257 -32.50 4.36 -46.69
CA GLY A 257 -32.67 3.28 -45.68
C GLY A 257 -31.37 2.64 -45.08
N GLY A 258 -31.46 2.07 -43.85
CA GLY A 258 -30.45 1.26 -43.09
C GLY A 258 -31.11 0.64 -41.81
N ILE A 259 -30.75 -0.50 -41.15
CA ILE A 259 -29.47 -1.17 -40.72
C ILE A 259 -29.64 -2.72 -40.54
N GLY A 260 -28.61 -3.58 -40.82
CA GLY A 260 -28.19 -4.76 -39.98
C GLY A 260 -28.30 -6.23 -40.51
N ASN A 261 -27.17 -6.95 -40.63
CA ASN A 261 -27.04 -8.36 -41.12
C ASN A 261 -27.51 -9.45 -40.11
N GLY A 262 -28.17 -10.53 -40.56
CA GLY A 262 -28.64 -11.65 -39.72
C GLY A 262 -27.62 -12.79 -39.48
N ILE A 263 -27.82 -13.61 -38.43
CA ILE A 263 -26.91 -14.66 -37.92
C ILE A 263 -27.53 -16.05 -38.16
N ASN A 264 -26.78 -16.96 -38.79
CA ASN A 264 -27.15 -18.38 -38.87
C ASN A 264 -26.57 -19.18 -37.69
N ALA A 265 -27.42 -19.58 -36.73
CA ALA A 265 -27.03 -20.28 -35.51
C ALA A 265 -27.40 -21.77 -35.53
N ASN A 266 -26.50 -22.64 -35.07
CA ASN A 266 -26.68 -24.09 -34.98
C ASN A 266 -26.87 -24.55 -33.53
N ILE A 267 -27.92 -25.31 -33.24
CA ILE A 267 -28.34 -25.68 -31.88
C ILE A 267 -28.50 -27.19 -31.79
N TYR A 268 -27.76 -27.82 -30.87
CA TYR A 268 -27.79 -29.27 -30.67
C TYR A 268 -27.67 -29.67 -29.20
N GLY A 269 -28.03 -30.91 -28.86
CA GLY A 269 -27.90 -31.44 -27.50
C GLY A 269 -28.72 -32.70 -27.25
N TYR A 270 -28.84 -33.12 -25.99
CA TYR A 270 -29.55 -34.32 -25.58
C TYR A 270 -30.71 -34.01 -24.63
N VAL A 271 -31.84 -34.72 -24.76
CA VAL A 271 -33.00 -34.60 -23.87
C VAL A 271 -33.18 -35.88 -23.04
N PHE A 272 -33.26 -35.72 -21.72
CA PHE A 272 -33.44 -36.80 -20.74
C PHE A 272 -34.66 -36.59 -19.85
N ASP A 273 -35.18 -37.65 -19.24
CA ASP A 273 -36.14 -37.56 -18.13
C ASP A 273 -35.43 -37.30 -16.79
N SER A 274 -36.18 -37.06 -15.71
CA SER A 274 -35.63 -36.86 -14.36
C SER A 274 -34.86 -38.09 -13.82
N GLY A 275 -35.04 -39.26 -14.43
CA GLY A 275 -34.28 -40.49 -14.17
C GLY A 275 -33.03 -40.66 -15.03
N SER A 276 -32.67 -39.67 -15.85
CA SER A 276 -31.54 -39.70 -16.82
C SER A 276 -31.71 -40.68 -17.99
N ASN A 277 -32.93 -41.13 -18.30
CA ASN A 277 -33.19 -41.92 -19.51
C ASN A 277 -33.40 -40.98 -20.71
N PRO A 278 -32.86 -41.30 -21.90
CA PRO A 278 -33.03 -40.48 -23.08
C PRO A 278 -34.49 -40.49 -23.55
N ILE A 279 -35.00 -39.31 -23.93
CA ILE A 279 -36.37 -39.17 -24.43
C ILE A 279 -36.35 -38.96 -25.95
N GLU A 280 -36.83 -39.94 -26.70
CA GLU A 280 -36.99 -39.88 -28.17
C GLU A 280 -38.22 -39.05 -28.59
N ASN A 281 -38.24 -38.46 -29.78
CA ASN A 281 -39.36 -37.69 -30.35
C ASN A 281 -39.81 -36.48 -29.51
N VAL A 282 -38.88 -35.81 -28.83
CA VAL A 282 -39.10 -34.49 -28.24
C VAL A 282 -38.87 -33.43 -29.31
N THR A 283 -39.81 -32.50 -29.49
CA THR A 283 -39.63 -31.36 -30.39
C THR A 283 -39.02 -30.19 -29.63
N VAL A 284 -37.82 -29.75 -30.03
CA VAL A 284 -37.12 -28.57 -29.50
C VAL A 284 -37.22 -27.44 -30.52
N ASN A 285 -37.58 -26.22 -30.07
CA ASN A 285 -37.84 -25.08 -30.94
C ASN A 285 -37.18 -23.79 -30.44
N VAL A 286 -36.64 -22.98 -31.37
CA VAL A 286 -36.10 -21.64 -31.16
C VAL A 286 -36.47 -20.77 -32.37
N ALA A 287 -37.05 -19.58 -32.14
CA ALA A 287 -37.46 -18.61 -33.18
C ALA A 287 -38.33 -19.21 -34.32
N GLY A 288 -39.14 -20.22 -33.98
CA GLY A 288 -39.98 -20.97 -34.91
C GLY A 288 -39.28 -22.08 -35.71
N TYR A 289 -37.96 -22.22 -35.64
CA TYR A 289 -37.23 -23.36 -36.18
C TYR A 289 -37.20 -24.50 -35.15
N ASN A 290 -37.29 -25.77 -35.60
CA ASN A 290 -37.33 -26.92 -34.70
C ASN A 290 -36.42 -28.08 -35.14
N GLY A 291 -36.09 -28.91 -34.17
CA GLY A 291 -35.50 -30.23 -34.36
C GLY A 291 -36.19 -31.24 -33.45
N THR A 292 -36.17 -32.52 -33.83
CA THR A 292 -36.73 -33.61 -33.03
C THR A 292 -35.63 -34.53 -32.50
N THR A 293 -35.80 -35.06 -31.29
CA THR A 293 -34.80 -35.98 -30.72
C THR A 293 -34.91 -37.38 -31.31
N ASN A 294 -33.75 -38.02 -31.55
CA ASN A 294 -33.67 -39.42 -31.97
C ASN A 294 -33.75 -40.39 -30.76
N SER A 295 -33.58 -41.70 -31.01
CA SER A 295 -33.63 -42.75 -29.97
C SER A 295 -32.59 -42.63 -28.85
N SER A 296 -31.51 -41.87 -29.07
CA SER A 296 -30.51 -41.54 -28.05
C SER A 296 -30.81 -40.24 -27.28
N GLY A 297 -31.93 -39.58 -27.60
CA GLY A 297 -32.32 -38.29 -27.05
C GLY A 297 -31.63 -37.10 -27.72
N PHE A 298 -30.84 -37.30 -28.78
CA PHE A 298 -30.07 -36.24 -29.45
C PHE A 298 -30.91 -35.45 -30.46
N TYR A 299 -30.80 -34.12 -30.46
CA TYR A 299 -31.39 -33.21 -31.44
C TYR A 299 -30.35 -32.25 -32.04
N ASN A 300 -30.58 -31.79 -33.27
CA ASN A 300 -29.77 -30.78 -33.96
C ASN A 300 -30.60 -30.03 -35.02
N PHE A 301 -30.53 -28.70 -35.06
CA PHE A 301 -31.14 -27.85 -36.09
C PHE A 301 -30.47 -26.47 -36.16
N SER A 302 -30.62 -25.77 -37.29
CA SER A 302 -30.11 -24.40 -37.47
C SER A 302 -31.24 -23.38 -37.62
N THR A 303 -30.98 -22.13 -37.23
CA THR A 303 -31.94 -21.01 -37.24
C THR A 303 -31.26 -19.72 -37.70
N TYR A 304 -31.95 -18.88 -38.46
CA TYR A 304 -31.44 -17.59 -38.92
C TYR A 304 -32.13 -16.45 -38.17
N VAL A 305 -31.39 -15.68 -37.36
CA VAL A 305 -31.91 -14.65 -36.44
C VAL A 305 -30.91 -13.50 -36.25
N ILE A 306 -31.34 -12.32 -35.83
CA ILE A 306 -30.41 -11.24 -35.44
C ILE A 306 -29.79 -11.50 -34.06
N GLU A 307 -28.76 -10.73 -33.69
CA GLU A 307 -28.20 -10.82 -32.33
C GLU A 307 -29.27 -10.51 -31.27
N GLY A 308 -29.46 -11.42 -30.31
CA GLY A 308 -30.50 -11.27 -29.29
C GLY A 308 -30.70 -12.48 -28.39
N ASN A 309 -31.67 -12.37 -27.48
CA ASN A 309 -32.08 -13.44 -26.58
C ASN A 309 -33.37 -14.11 -27.10
N TYR A 310 -33.36 -15.44 -27.14
CA TYR A 310 -34.40 -16.26 -27.75
C TYR A 310 -34.93 -17.32 -26.78
N ASN A 311 -36.22 -17.61 -26.87
CA ASN A 311 -36.88 -18.63 -26.06
C ASN A 311 -36.69 -20.04 -26.68
N LEU A 312 -35.94 -20.90 -25.99
CA LEU A 312 -35.82 -22.32 -26.29
C LEU A 312 -36.94 -23.09 -25.56
N ILE A 313 -37.76 -23.79 -26.33
CA ILE A 313 -38.90 -24.57 -25.84
C ILE A 313 -38.71 -26.02 -26.27
N ALA A 314 -38.81 -26.98 -25.35
CA ALA A 314 -38.87 -28.40 -25.66
C ALA A 314 -40.20 -29.00 -25.17
N GLN A 315 -40.86 -29.75 -26.04
CA GLN A 315 -42.21 -30.27 -25.81
C GLN A 315 -42.37 -31.72 -26.28
N LYS A 316 -43.08 -32.53 -25.49
CA LYS A 316 -43.49 -33.89 -25.81
C LYS A 316 -44.71 -34.27 -24.96
N SER A 317 -45.67 -35.00 -25.54
CA SER A 317 -46.83 -35.50 -24.79
C SER A 317 -46.40 -36.42 -23.64
N GLY A 318 -47.02 -36.27 -22.46
CA GLY A 318 -46.67 -37.00 -21.24
C GLY A 318 -45.54 -36.38 -20.42
N TYR A 319 -45.01 -35.22 -20.82
CA TYR A 319 -43.99 -34.46 -20.10
C TYR A 319 -44.37 -32.98 -20.00
N ASP A 320 -43.99 -32.32 -18.90
CA ASP A 320 -44.16 -30.88 -18.75
C ASP A 320 -43.20 -30.13 -19.71
N PRO A 321 -43.65 -29.05 -20.38
CA PRO A 321 -42.81 -28.34 -21.35
C PRO A 321 -41.62 -27.67 -20.66
N TYR A 322 -40.44 -27.79 -21.26
CA TYR A 322 -39.21 -27.16 -20.76
C TYR A 322 -38.98 -25.83 -21.46
N LEU A 323 -38.73 -24.76 -20.70
CA LEU A 323 -38.49 -23.40 -21.20
C LEU A 323 -37.14 -22.87 -20.69
N LYS A 324 -36.31 -22.32 -21.60
CA LYS A 324 -35.07 -21.62 -21.23
C LYS A 324 -34.74 -20.50 -22.22
N ILE A 325 -34.25 -19.37 -21.73
CA ILE A 325 -33.74 -18.29 -22.58
C ILE A 325 -32.29 -18.59 -22.96
N ILE A 326 -31.96 -18.42 -24.24
CA ILE A 326 -30.62 -18.57 -24.79
C ILE A 326 -30.21 -17.29 -25.54
N GLY A 327 -28.97 -16.83 -25.34
CA GLY A 327 -28.42 -15.71 -26.11
C GLY A 327 -27.74 -16.21 -27.37
N ILE A 328 -28.11 -15.65 -28.53
CA ILE A 328 -27.50 -15.90 -29.84
C ILE A 328 -26.87 -14.59 -30.29
N ASN A 329 -25.56 -14.61 -30.57
CA ASN A 329 -24.82 -13.47 -31.12
C ASN A 329 -23.70 -13.97 -32.05
N PHE A 330 -23.01 -13.04 -32.71
CA PHE A 330 -21.96 -13.37 -33.68
C PHE A 330 -20.78 -14.18 -33.08
N SER A 331 -20.61 -14.15 -31.76
CA SER A 331 -19.57 -14.90 -31.04
C SER A 331 -20.06 -16.23 -30.46
N ASN A 332 -21.38 -16.45 -30.41
CA ASN A 332 -22.03 -17.58 -29.75
C ASN A 332 -23.25 -18.05 -30.55
N TYR A 333 -22.99 -18.58 -31.75
CA TYR A 333 -23.99 -19.06 -32.69
C TYR A 333 -23.99 -20.59 -32.84
N ILE A 334 -23.06 -21.32 -32.21
CA ILE A 334 -23.09 -22.79 -32.11
C ILE A 334 -23.35 -23.19 -30.66
N LEU A 335 -24.55 -23.66 -30.35
CA LEU A 335 -25.05 -23.83 -28.98
C LEU A 335 -25.30 -25.31 -28.65
N ASN A 336 -24.52 -25.85 -27.71
CA ASN A 336 -24.77 -27.16 -27.09
C ASN A 336 -25.68 -27.02 -25.85
N ARG A 337 -26.86 -27.64 -25.87
CA ARG A 337 -27.88 -27.53 -24.80
C ARG A 337 -28.53 -28.88 -24.49
N ASN A 338 -28.16 -29.46 -23.36
CA ASN A 338 -28.85 -30.63 -22.82
C ASN A 338 -30.08 -30.20 -21.99
N ILE A 339 -31.17 -30.96 -22.09
CA ILE A 339 -32.47 -30.66 -21.50
C ILE A 339 -32.90 -31.84 -20.61
N THR A 340 -33.48 -31.54 -19.46
CA THR A 340 -34.12 -32.54 -18.60
C THR A 340 -35.60 -32.19 -18.47
N MET A 341 -36.49 -33.08 -18.92
CA MET A 341 -37.94 -32.91 -18.84
C MET A 341 -38.51 -33.74 -17.69
N GLU A 342 -39.49 -33.19 -16.99
CA GLU A 342 -40.23 -33.89 -15.94
C GLU A 342 -41.48 -34.54 -16.53
N THR A 343 -41.84 -35.74 -16.05
CA THR A 343 -43.10 -36.40 -16.45
C THR A 343 -44.26 -35.53 -16.03
N GLU A 344 -45.25 -35.38 -16.92
CA GLU A 344 -46.39 -34.48 -16.77
C GLU A 344 -47.00 -34.59 -15.36
N THR A 345 -46.93 -33.49 -14.61
CA THR A 345 -47.32 -33.49 -13.20
C THR A 345 -48.84 -33.75 -13.09
N PRO A 346 -49.32 -34.77 -12.35
CA PRO A 346 -50.76 -34.97 -12.15
C PRO A 346 -51.33 -33.81 -11.33
N LEU A 347 -51.97 -32.85 -11.99
CA LEU A 347 -52.55 -31.68 -11.34
C LEU A 347 -53.74 -32.10 -10.44
N LEU A 348 -53.66 -31.70 -9.17
CA LEU A 348 -54.62 -31.94 -8.09
C LEU A 348 -56.07 -31.66 -8.50
N SER A 349 -56.89 -32.72 -8.60
CA SER A 349 -58.36 -32.75 -8.41
C SER A 349 -59.13 -31.43 -8.59
N GLY A 350 -59.01 -30.82 -9.77
CA GLY A 350 -59.84 -29.72 -10.26
C GLY A 350 -60.62 -30.19 -11.49
N GLY A 351 -61.89 -29.82 -11.61
CA GLY A 351 -62.74 -30.28 -12.72
C GLY A 351 -62.14 -29.91 -14.08
N THR A 352 -62.29 -30.79 -15.08
CA THR A 352 -62.00 -30.46 -16.48
C THR A 352 -63.12 -29.62 -17.05
N VAL A 353 -62.80 -28.51 -17.70
CA VAL A 353 -63.77 -27.63 -18.36
C VAL A 353 -63.46 -27.59 -19.85
N ASN A 354 -64.50 -27.74 -20.68
CA ASN A 354 -64.40 -27.46 -22.10
C ASN A 354 -64.44 -25.95 -22.30
N ILE A 355 -63.32 -25.37 -22.74
CA ILE A 355 -63.18 -23.94 -22.93
C ILE A 355 -62.82 -23.64 -24.38
N ASN A 356 -63.49 -22.65 -24.96
CA ASN A 356 -63.08 -22.06 -26.22
C ASN A 356 -62.02 -20.97 -25.95
N VAL A 357 -60.76 -21.21 -26.32
CA VAL A 357 -59.74 -20.16 -26.26
C VAL A 357 -59.64 -19.52 -27.63
N PHE A 358 -59.83 -18.20 -27.68
CA PHE A 358 -59.77 -17.44 -28.92
C PHE A 358 -59.07 -16.10 -28.70
N GLY A 359 -58.64 -15.46 -29.78
CA GLY A 359 -57.96 -14.18 -29.72
C GLY A 359 -57.31 -13.83 -31.04
N VAL A 360 -56.58 -12.72 -31.08
CA VAL A 360 -55.83 -12.28 -32.26
C VAL A 360 -54.34 -12.26 -31.95
N VAL A 361 -53.55 -12.73 -32.90
CA VAL A 361 -52.09 -12.62 -32.87
C VAL A 361 -51.63 -11.48 -33.77
N SER A 362 -50.81 -10.59 -33.23
CA SER A 362 -50.20 -9.48 -33.96
C SER A 362 -48.69 -9.41 -33.77
N ASP A 363 -47.98 -8.68 -34.62
CA ASP A 363 -46.58 -8.31 -34.37
C ASP A 363 -46.47 -7.09 -33.42
N SER A 364 -45.24 -6.74 -33.03
CA SER A 364 -44.93 -5.57 -32.20
C SER A 364 -45.26 -4.23 -32.86
N ALA A 365 -45.47 -4.19 -34.18
CA ALA A 365 -45.94 -3.01 -34.91
C ALA A 365 -47.48 -2.93 -35.00
N GLY A 366 -48.20 -3.97 -34.55
CA GLY A 366 -49.67 -4.04 -34.50
C GLY A 366 -50.32 -4.71 -35.71
N SER A 367 -49.56 -5.28 -36.64
CA SER A 367 -50.07 -6.00 -37.82
C SER A 367 -50.51 -7.42 -37.44
N SER A 368 -51.66 -7.87 -37.93
CA SER A 368 -52.19 -9.21 -37.61
C SER A 368 -51.40 -10.33 -38.32
N LEU A 369 -51.07 -11.41 -37.60
CA LEU A 369 -50.21 -12.51 -38.09
C LEU A 369 -51.00 -13.80 -38.34
N SER A 370 -51.05 -14.25 -39.60
CA SER A 370 -51.64 -15.56 -39.98
C SER A 370 -50.69 -16.74 -39.75
N ASP A 371 -51.22 -17.96 -39.76
CA ASP A 371 -50.45 -19.21 -39.69
C ASP A 371 -49.52 -19.35 -38.47
N VAL A 372 -49.88 -18.69 -37.37
CA VAL A 372 -49.22 -18.86 -36.07
C VAL A 372 -49.78 -20.12 -35.42
N ASN A 373 -48.91 -21.09 -35.10
CA ASN A 373 -49.32 -22.29 -34.39
C ASN A 373 -49.38 -22.01 -32.89
N ILE A 374 -50.55 -22.21 -32.29
CA ILE A 374 -50.84 -21.96 -30.89
C ILE A 374 -51.19 -23.28 -30.22
N TYR A 375 -50.58 -23.53 -29.07
CA TYR A 375 -50.70 -24.77 -28.32
C TYR A 375 -51.17 -24.46 -26.90
N LEU A 376 -52.16 -25.22 -26.41
CA LEU A 376 -52.58 -25.22 -25.01
C LEU A 376 -52.92 -26.66 -24.61
N GLY A 377 -52.05 -27.27 -23.80
CA GLY A 377 -52.09 -28.70 -23.51
C GLY A 377 -51.86 -29.53 -24.78
N GLY A 378 -52.72 -30.54 -25.02
CA GLY A 378 -52.67 -31.39 -26.21
C GLY A 378 -53.38 -30.84 -27.46
N SER A 379 -54.03 -29.68 -27.35
CA SER A 379 -54.78 -29.08 -28.46
C SER A 379 -54.01 -27.95 -29.11
N ASN A 380 -54.14 -27.81 -30.43
CA ASN A 380 -53.51 -26.74 -31.18
C ASN A 380 -54.49 -26.02 -32.13
N ALA A 381 -54.12 -24.80 -32.52
CA ALA A 381 -54.82 -24.03 -33.53
C ALA A 381 -53.84 -23.18 -34.34
N THR A 382 -54.23 -22.85 -35.55
CA THR A 382 -53.51 -21.91 -36.41
C THR A 382 -54.31 -20.63 -36.57
N THR A 383 -53.66 -19.48 -36.54
CA THR A 383 -54.32 -18.20 -36.83
C THR A 383 -54.73 -18.11 -38.30
N ASN A 384 -55.87 -17.47 -38.56
CA ASN A 384 -56.34 -17.17 -39.92
C ASN A 384 -55.69 -15.90 -40.49
N SER A 385 -56.09 -15.48 -41.69
CA SER A 385 -55.56 -14.29 -42.38
C SER A 385 -55.76 -12.96 -41.63
N THR A 386 -56.67 -12.89 -40.66
CA THR A 386 -56.88 -11.71 -39.80
C THR A 386 -56.17 -11.86 -38.45
N GLY A 387 -55.24 -12.82 -38.33
CA GLY A 387 -54.53 -13.16 -37.09
C GLY A 387 -55.39 -13.80 -36.01
N HIS A 388 -56.67 -14.08 -36.28
CA HIS A 388 -57.58 -14.64 -35.29
C HIS A 388 -57.40 -16.15 -35.17
N TYR A 389 -57.32 -16.65 -33.95
CA TYR A 389 -57.38 -18.06 -33.63
C TYR A 389 -58.55 -18.35 -32.70
N SER A 390 -59.10 -19.54 -32.80
CA SER A 390 -60.10 -20.07 -31.86
C SER A 390 -60.05 -21.58 -31.89
N PHE A 391 -59.99 -22.21 -30.72
CA PHE A 391 -60.13 -23.65 -30.60
C PHE A 391 -60.75 -24.03 -29.27
N ASN A 392 -61.56 -25.08 -29.34
CA ASN A 392 -62.12 -25.70 -28.15
C ASN A 392 -61.13 -26.73 -27.62
N THR A 393 -60.78 -26.63 -26.35
CA THR A 393 -59.92 -27.60 -25.68
C THR A 393 -60.50 -27.94 -24.31
N THR A 394 -60.27 -29.17 -23.89
CA THR A 394 -60.59 -29.61 -22.52
C THR A 394 -59.37 -29.31 -21.66
N ALA A 395 -59.47 -28.29 -20.81
CA ALA A 395 -58.40 -27.89 -19.91
C ALA A 395 -58.82 -28.09 -18.45
N ILE A 396 -57.85 -28.37 -17.57
CA ILE A 396 -58.11 -28.52 -16.14
C ILE A 396 -58.29 -27.11 -15.54
N THR A 397 -59.28 -26.92 -14.66
CA THR A 397 -59.44 -25.64 -13.97
C THR A 397 -58.19 -25.32 -13.15
N GLY A 398 -57.56 -24.19 -13.44
CA GLY A 398 -56.28 -23.77 -12.87
C GLY A 398 -55.36 -23.14 -13.92
N ILE A 399 -54.07 -23.07 -13.60
CA ILE A 399 -53.08 -22.42 -14.44
C ILE A 399 -52.60 -23.40 -15.53
N ASN A 400 -52.76 -23.03 -16.80
CA ASN A 400 -52.38 -23.82 -17.96
C ASN A 400 -51.49 -22.99 -18.91
N PRO A 401 -50.35 -23.52 -19.39
CA PRO A 401 -49.49 -22.80 -20.33
C PRO A 401 -50.10 -22.72 -21.73
N ILE A 402 -50.00 -21.55 -22.36
CA ILE A 402 -50.25 -21.33 -23.78
C ILE A 402 -48.93 -20.94 -24.48
N ILE A 403 -48.65 -21.55 -25.62
CA ILE A 403 -47.44 -21.34 -26.40
C ILE A 403 -47.85 -20.93 -27.82
N ALA A 404 -47.21 -19.93 -28.40
CA ALA A 404 -47.38 -19.58 -29.81
C ALA A 404 -46.03 -19.56 -30.54
N ILE A 405 -46.00 -20.19 -31.72
CA ILE A 405 -44.79 -20.44 -32.52
C ILE A 405 -45.07 -20.03 -33.97
N LYS A 406 -44.21 -19.16 -34.50
CA LYS A 406 -44.16 -18.77 -35.91
C LYS A 406 -42.69 -18.58 -36.31
N GLN A 407 -42.31 -19.05 -37.49
CA GLN A 407 -40.95 -18.87 -38.02
C GLN A 407 -40.62 -17.38 -38.17
N ASN A 408 -39.36 -17.03 -37.90
CA ASN A 408 -38.84 -15.65 -37.92
C ASN A 408 -39.45 -14.73 -36.84
N TYR A 409 -40.15 -15.28 -35.86
CA TYR A 409 -40.63 -14.56 -34.68
C TYR A 409 -40.16 -15.26 -33.41
N ASN A 410 -39.98 -14.48 -32.35
CA ASN A 410 -39.70 -15.01 -31.03
C ASN A 410 -40.88 -15.85 -30.51
N ASN A 411 -40.59 -17.02 -29.92
CA ASN A 411 -41.63 -17.87 -29.36
C ASN A 411 -42.29 -17.17 -28.17
N TYR A 412 -43.62 -17.22 -28.11
CA TYR A 412 -44.40 -16.65 -27.01
C TYR A 412 -44.85 -17.73 -26.03
N TYR A 413 -44.79 -17.40 -24.74
CA TYR A 413 -45.23 -18.25 -23.64
C TYR A 413 -45.99 -17.44 -22.59
N ALA A 414 -47.17 -17.92 -22.18
CA ALA A 414 -47.92 -17.34 -21.06
C ALA A 414 -48.66 -18.41 -20.26
N LEU A 415 -48.98 -18.10 -19.00
CA LEU A 415 -49.77 -18.95 -18.12
C LEU A 415 -51.20 -18.41 -18.02
N LEU A 416 -52.17 -19.17 -18.52
CA LEU A 416 -53.58 -18.82 -18.50
C LEU A 416 -54.28 -19.46 -17.29
N ASN A 417 -54.96 -18.64 -16.49
CA ASN A 417 -55.76 -19.14 -15.38
C ASN A 417 -57.18 -19.49 -15.85
N ILE A 418 -57.43 -20.77 -16.09
CA ILE A 418 -58.69 -21.31 -16.61
C ILE A 418 -59.63 -21.57 -15.45
N THR A 419 -60.77 -20.87 -15.43
CA THR A 419 -61.85 -21.06 -14.45
C THR A 419 -63.04 -21.75 -15.12
N ASN A 420 -64.18 -21.92 -14.43
CA ASN A 420 -65.41 -22.54 -14.99
C ASN A 420 -66.10 -21.70 -16.09
N THR A 421 -65.34 -21.01 -16.95
CA THR A 421 -65.84 -20.20 -18.06
C THR A 421 -65.86 -21.01 -19.36
N SER A 422 -66.87 -20.79 -20.20
CA SER A 422 -67.03 -21.49 -21.48
C SER A 422 -66.10 -20.97 -22.58
N SER A 423 -65.53 -19.78 -22.41
CA SER A 423 -64.60 -19.19 -23.38
C SER A 423 -63.64 -18.18 -22.74
N LEU A 424 -62.42 -18.09 -23.27
CA LEU A 424 -61.37 -17.18 -22.80
C LEU A 424 -60.75 -16.45 -24.01
N ASN A 425 -60.75 -15.12 -23.96
CA ASN A 425 -60.09 -14.30 -24.96
C ASN A 425 -58.64 -14.00 -24.54
N HIS A 426 -57.66 -14.33 -25.37
CA HIS A 426 -56.24 -14.06 -25.14
C HIS A 426 -55.55 -13.60 -26.42
N ASN A 427 -55.24 -12.31 -26.52
CA ASN A 427 -54.47 -11.79 -27.65
C ASN A 427 -52.97 -12.00 -27.42
N ILE A 428 -52.23 -12.31 -28.48
CA ILE A 428 -50.81 -12.61 -28.42
C ILE A 428 -50.07 -11.60 -29.30
N THR A 429 -48.98 -11.03 -28.78
CA THR A 429 -48.09 -10.18 -29.58
C THR A 429 -46.76 -10.90 -29.74
N LEU A 430 -46.36 -11.17 -30.98
CA LEU A 430 -45.08 -11.79 -31.33
C LEU A 430 -44.07 -10.71 -31.74
N GLU A 431 -42.86 -10.80 -31.21
CA GLU A 431 -41.75 -9.94 -31.63
C GLU A 431 -41.00 -10.59 -32.79
N SER A 432 -40.64 -9.81 -33.82
CA SER A 432 -39.90 -10.36 -34.96
C SER A 432 -38.48 -10.75 -34.55
N ALA A 433 -38.05 -11.95 -34.97
CA ALA A 433 -36.69 -12.45 -34.83
C ALA A 433 -35.79 -12.04 -36.02
N ASN A 434 -36.37 -11.45 -37.09
CA ASN A 434 -35.67 -10.79 -38.21
C ASN A 434 -36.47 -9.59 -38.73
N LEU A 435 -35.90 -8.39 -38.70
CA LEU A 435 -36.57 -7.13 -39.11
C LEU A 435 -36.46 -6.84 -40.63
N ASN A 436 -36.64 -7.85 -41.49
CA ASN A 436 -36.38 -7.76 -42.94
C ASN A 436 -37.63 -7.83 -43.85
N ASP A 437 -38.76 -7.21 -43.51
CA ASP A 437 -39.91 -7.14 -44.44
C ASP A 437 -40.23 -5.70 -44.90
N TYR A 438 -39.60 -5.28 -45.99
CA TYR A 438 -40.24 -4.60 -47.13
C TYR A 438 -39.62 -5.14 -48.45
N PRO A 439 -40.39 -5.20 -49.55
CA PRO A 439 -40.23 -6.22 -50.57
C PRO A 439 -39.23 -5.80 -51.65
N THR A 440 -38.42 -6.76 -52.12
CA THR A 440 -38.18 -7.00 -53.56
C THR A 440 -37.54 -8.38 -53.75
N GLY A 441 -38.22 -9.27 -54.47
CA GLY A 441 -37.56 -10.27 -55.32
C GLY A 441 -37.57 -9.76 -56.78
N PRO A 442 -37.35 -10.60 -57.81
CA PRO A 442 -36.65 -11.89 -57.89
C PRO A 442 -35.44 -11.80 -58.89
N TYR A 443 -34.80 -12.94 -59.20
CA TYR A 443 -33.72 -13.17 -60.20
C TYR A 443 -32.28 -13.30 -59.67
N THR A 444 -31.94 -14.55 -59.36
CA THR A 444 -30.89 -15.38 -59.99
C THR A 444 -29.54 -14.77 -60.42
N GLU A 445 -28.50 -15.46 -59.94
CA GLU A 445 -27.39 -16.09 -60.68
C GLU A 445 -25.99 -15.45 -60.75
N ASN A 446 -25.01 -16.30 -60.37
CA ASN A 446 -23.62 -16.50 -60.86
C ASN A 446 -22.58 -15.41 -60.50
N LYS A 447 -21.28 -15.67 -60.22
CA LYS A 447 -20.27 -16.70 -60.58
C LYS A 447 -19.22 -16.81 -59.45
N ILE A 448 -18.73 -18.00 -59.05
CA ILE A 448 -17.57 -18.78 -59.56
C ILE A 448 -16.25 -18.00 -59.52
N ASP A 449 -15.27 -18.50 -58.76
CA ASP A 449 -13.89 -18.65 -59.25
C ASP A 449 -13.23 -19.88 -58.61
N ASP A 450 -13.23 -20.95 -59.42
CA ASP A 450 -12.45 -22.17 -59.30
C ASP A 450 -11.00 -21.91 -59.78
N GLU A 451 -9.98 -22.35 -59.03
CA GLU A 451 -8.58 -22.36 -59.46
C GLU A 451 -8.25 -23.40 -60.57
N GLU A 452 -9.25 -23.90 -61.30
CA GLU A 452 -9.08 -24.67 -62.55
C GLU A 452 -9.81 -24.06 -63.78
N GLY A 453 -10.71 -23.07 -63.58
CA GLY A 453 -11.51 -22.46 -64.67
C GLY A 453 -10.78 -21.41 -65.50
N ASP A 454 -9.77 -20.76 -64.92
CA ASP A 454 -9.09 -19.61 -65.54
C ASP A 454 -8.23 -20.01 -66.76
N GLN A 455 -7.80 -21.28 -66.88
CA GLN A 455 -7.10 -21.78 -68.06
C GLN A 455 -8.03 -22.18 -69.22
N LYS A 456 -9.18 -22.81 -68.97
CA LYS A 456 -10.15 -23.18 -70.02
C LYS A 456 -10.79 -21.93 -70.66
N ASN A 457 -11.11 -20.91 -69.86
CA ASN A 457 -11.67 -19.65 -70.38
C ASN A 457 -10.64 -18.85 -71.18
N LYS A 458 -9.38 -18.75 -70.73
CA LYS A 458 -8.29 -18.16 -71.53
C LYS A 458 -8.06 -18.93 -72.84
N ALA A 459 -8.06 -20.26 -72.78
CA ALA A 459 -7.94 -21.14 -73.92
C ALA A 459 -9.06 -20.94 -74.95
N LYS A 460 -10.32 -20.78 -74.49
CA LYS A 460 -11.49 -20.55 -75.34
C LYS A 460 -11.48 -19.17 -76.01
N ILE A 461 -11.12 -18.12 -75.26
CA ILE A 461 -10.99 -16.75 -75.80
C ILE A 461 -9.89 -16.69 -76.88
N GLU A 462 -8.78 -17.39 -76.65
CA GLU A 462 -7.65 -17.42 -77.58
C GLU A 462 -7.94 -18.29 -78.83
N SER A 463 -8.71 -19.39 -78.69
CA SER A 463 -9.13 -20.23 -79.83
C SER A 463 -10.15 -19.51 -80.73
N GLU A 464 -11.13 -18.81 -80.14
CA GLU A 464 -12.10 -17.96 -80.86
C GLU A 464 -11.39 -16.83 -81.63
N ARG A 465 -10.33 -16.25 -81.07
CA ARG A 465 -9.50 -15.23 -81.74
C ARG A 465 -8.72 -15.79 -82.94
N ARG A 466 -8.36 -17.07 -82.93
CA ARG A 466 -7.60 -17.75 -84.00
C ARG A 466 -8.51 -18.42 -85.04
N GLY A 467 -9.81 -18.56 -84.75
CA GLY A 467 -10.77 -19.24 -85.62
C GLY A 467 -10.58 -20.77 -85.61
N GLU A 468 -10.09 -21.32 -84.50
CA GLU A 468 -9.79 -22.74 -84.33
C GLU A 468 -10.66 -23.31 -83.19
N ASP A 469 -11.12 -24.56 -83.34
CA ASP A 469 -12.01 -25.22 -82.37
C ASP A 469 -11.25 -25.93 -81.23
N PHE A 470 -9.98 -25.58 -81.01
CA PHE A 470 -9.09 -26.19 -80.01
C PHE A 470 -8.05 -25.20 -79.49
N TRP A 471 -7.39 -25.54 -78.39
CA TRP A 471 -6.25 -24.78 -77.87
C TRP A 471 -5.21 -25.69 -77.21
N ILE A 472 -3.92 -25.34 -77.34
CA ILE A 472 -2.79 -26.09 -76.76
C ILE A 472 -2.03 -25.16 -75.81
N SER A 473 -1.69 -25.65 -74.62
CA SER A 473 -1.08 -24.85 -73.56
C SER A 473 0.38 -24.42 -73.81
N ALA A 474 1.08 -25.07 -74.74
CA ALA A 474 2.49 -24.82 -75.04
C ALA A 474 2.72 -24.47 -76.52
N SER A 475 3.34 -23.32 -76.79
CA SER A 475 3.75 -22.89 -78.13
C SER A 475 5.19 -23.26 -78.50
N GLU A 476 6.05 -23.50 -77.50
CA GLU A 476 7.40 -24.06 -77.65
C GLU A 476 7.83 -24.75 -76.33
N ILE A 477 8.73 -25.72 -76.41
CA ILE A 477 9.28 -26.43 -75.24
C ILE A 477 10.78 -26.19 -75.18
N ASN A 478 11.23 -25.37 -74.24
CA ASN A 478 12.65 -25.10 -74.02
C ASN A 478 13.05 -25.47 -72.58
N LYS A 479 13.84 -26.53 -72.41
CA LYS A 479 14.17 -27.09 -71.09
C LYS A 479 15.64 -27.46 -70.97
N GLN A 480 16.23 -27.22 -69.80
CA GLN A 480 17.59 -27.62 -69.46
C GLN A 480 17.55 -28.81 -68.50
N VAL A 481 18.23 -29.91 -68.84
CA VAL A 481 18.25 -31.15 -68.06
C VAL A 481 19.70 -31.49 -67.72
N ARG A 482 19.96 -32.04 -66.53
CA ARG A 482 21.34 -32.40 -66.15
C ARG A 482 21.64 -33.83 -66.61
N GLU A 483 22.89 -34.11 -66.95
CA GLU A 483 23.32 -35.46 -67.33
C GLU A 483 22.93 -36.50 -66.27
N ASN A 484 22.29 -37.60 -66.69
CA ASN A 484 21.69 -38.67 -65.87
C ASN A 484 20.55 -38.24 -64.93
N THR A 485 19.83 -37.16 -65.24
CA THR A 485 18.59 -36.77 -64.55
C THR A 485 17.43 -36.68 -65.54
N PHE A 486 16.19 -36.56 -65.07
CA PHE A 486 15.03 -36.33 -65.93
C PHE A 486 14.17 -35.18 -65.39
N VAL A 487 13.40 -34.55 -66.28
CA VAL A 487 12.42 -33.49 -65.99
C VAL A 487 11.14 -33.83 -66.73
N GLU A 488 9.98 -33.67 -66.10
CA GLU A 488 8.68 -33.89 -66.71
C GLU A 488 8.03 -32.55 -67.08
N GLU A 489 7.45 -32.46 -68.28
CA GLU A 489 6.71 -31.31 -68.78
C GLU A 489 5.32 -31.74 -69.24
N LYS A 490 4.27 -31.03 -68.80
CA LYS A 490 2.87 -31.36 -69.11
C LYS A 490 2.32 -30.42 -70.18
N ILE A 491 1.71 -30.97 -71.22
CA ILE A 491 1.02 -30.21 -72.28
C ILE A 491 -0.46 -30.54 -72.22
N SER A 492 -1.28 -29.50 -72.07
CA SER A 492 -2.73 -29.58 -72.00
C SER A 492 -3.34 -29.17 -73.33
N ILE A 493 -4.27 -29.97 -73.85
CA ILE A 493 -5.03 -29.70 -75.07
C ILE A 493 -6.50 -29.60 -74.70
N TYR A 494 -7.16 -28.56 -75.20
CA TYR A 494 -8.56 -28.27 -74.98
C TYR A 494 -9.32 -28.45 -76.29
N ASN A 495 -10.37 -29.26 -76.29
CA ASN A 495 -11.26 -29.48 -77.44
C ASN A 495 -12.56 -28.70 -77.23
N PHE A 496 -12.80 -27.68 -78.06
CA PHE A 496 -14.01 -26.86 -78.04
C PHE A 496 -14.99 -27.21 -79.18
N GLY A 497 -14.69 -28.22 -80.00
CA GLY A 497 -15.56 -28.70 -81.08
C GLY A 497 -16.62 -29.70 -80.64
N ASP A 498 -17.62 -29.93 -81.51
CA ASP A 498 -18.81 -30.75 -81.21
C ASP A 498 -18.60 -32.28 -81.33
N SER A 499 -17.38 -32.73 -81.59
CA SER A 499 -17.04 -34.15 -81.74
C SER A 499 -15.79 -34.52 -80.95
N ASN A 500 -15.64 -35.82 -80.62
CA ASN A 500 -14.44 -36.31 -79.94
C ASN A 500 -13.21 -36.05 -80.82
N MET A 501 -12.19 -35.42 -80.25
CA MET A 501 -10.92 -35.14 -80.91
C MET A 501 -9.89 -36.21 -80.55
N GLN A 502 -9.33 -36.87 -81.54
CA GLN A 502 -8.20 -37.78 -81.37
C GLN A 502 -6.90 -37.11 -81.83
N VAL A 503 -5.96 -37.01 -80.90
CA VAL A 503 -4.63 -36.44 -81.15
C VAL A 503 -3.58 -37.51 -80.93
N LEU A 504 -2.82 -37.79 -81.98
CA LEU A 504 -1.65 -38.65 -81.98
C LEU A 504 -0.39 -37.80 -81.86
N PHE A 505 0.45 -38.12 -80.88
CA PHE A 505 1.71 -37.43 -80.62
C PHE A 505 2.87 -38.20 -81.20
N THR A 506 3.67 -37.52 -82.03
CA THR A 506 4.89 -38.09 -82.62
C THR A 506 6.07 -37.15 -82.34
N ILE A 507 7.17 -37.71 -81.86
CA ILE A 507 8.39 -36.95 -81.57
C ILE A 507 9.37 -37.13 -82.73
N SER A 508 10.08 -36.06 -83.10
CA SER A 508 11.18 -36.14 -84.07
C SER A 508 12.22 -37.21 -83.66
N SER A 509 12.65 -38.04 -84.62
CA SER A 509 13.54 -39.20 -84.40
C SER A 509 14.84 -38.92 -83.62
N ASN A 510 15.33 -37.68 -83.61
CA ASN A 510 16.51 -37.27 -82.86
C ASN A 510 16.25 -36.96 -81.37
N LEU A 511 14.99 -36.93 -80.95
CA LEU A 511 14.54 -36.73 -79.57
C LEU A 511 13.87 -37.97 -78.95
N GLU A 512 13.60 -39.04 -79.70
CA GLU A 512 12.93 -40.27 -79.18
C GLU A 512 13.70 -40.95 -78.03
N GLU A 513 15.03 -40.89 -78.05
CA GLU A 513 15.85 -41.43 -76.95
C GLU A 513 15.93 -40.46 -75.75
N ILE A 514 15.56 -39.19 -75.92
CA ILE A 514 15.63 -38.17 -74.86
C ILE A 514 14.25 -37.97 -74.23
N ILE A 515 13.17 -38.02 -74.99
CA ILE A 515 11.82 -37.67 -74.56
C ILE A 515 10.92 -38.89 -74.67
N LYS A 516 10.29 -39.25 -73.55
CA LYS A 516 9.28 -40.31 -73.49
C LYS A 516 7.92 -39.72 -73.15
N LEU A 517 6.91 -40.03 -73.94
CA LEU A 517 5.52 -39.67 -73.67
C LEU A 517 4.88 -40.71 -72.76
N ASP A 518 4.01 -40.26 -71.86
CA ASP A 518 3.16 -41.13 -71.03
C ASP A 518 2.07 -41.84 -71.86
N SER A 519 1.58 -41.17 -72.91
CA SER A 519 0.64 -41.71 -73.89
C SER A 519 0.89 -41.12 -75.29
N ASN A 520 0.85 -41.97 -76.32
CA ASN A 520 1.06 -41.54 -77.71
C ASN A 520 -0.26 -41.16 -78.43
N LEU A 521 -1.41 -41.48 -77.83
CA LEU A 521 -2.74 -41.19 -78.36
C LEU A 521 -3.62 -40.69 -77.21
N LEU A 522 -4.25 -39.54 -77.43
CA LEU A 522 -5.18 -38.93 -76.48
C LEU A 522 -6.51 -38.69 -77.18
N THR A 523 -7.61 -39.14 -76.57
CA THR A 523 -8.97 -38.88 -77.05
C THR A 523 -9.66 -37.91 -76.10
N ILE A 524 -10.02 -36.74 -76.60
CA ILE A 524 -10.59 -35.63 -75.83
C ILE A 524 -12.04 -35.46 -76.25
N SER A 525 -12.96 -35.54 -75.29
CA SER A 525 -14.40 -35.37 -75.57
C SER A 525 -14.74 -33.89 -75.83
N PRO A 526 -15.87 -33.57 -76.48
CA PRO A 526 -16.34 -32.20 -76.65
C PRO A 526 -16.34 -31.41 -75.34
N ASP A 527 -15.90 -30.16 -75.40
CA ASP A 527 -15.83 -29.22 -74.28
C ASP A 527 -15.01 -29.73 -73.06
N SER A 528 -14.01 -30.57 -73.31
CA SER A 528 -13.10 -31.10 -72.28
C SER A 528 -11.64 -30.87 -72.64
N SER A 529 -10.75 -31.07 -71.66
CA SER A 529 -9.30 -31.04 -71.86
C SER A 529 -8.69 -32.41 -71.60
N GLY A 530 -7.54 -32.65 -72.23
CA GLY A 530 -6.72 -33.81 -71.95
C GLY A 530 -5.25 -33.40 -71.91
N ASP A 531 -4.46 -34.15 -71.15
CA ASP A 531 -3.07 -33.83 -70.90
C ASP A 531 -2.15 -34.96 -71.38
N VAL A 532 -1.00 -34.56 -71.92
CA VAL A 532 0.11 -35.46 -72.23
C VAL A 532 1.37 -35.00 -71.49
N THR A 533 2.08 -35.95 -70.88
CA THR A 533 3.27 -35.66 -70.09
C THR A 533 4.52 -36.14 -70.82
N LEU A 534 5.46 -35.22 -71.05
CA LEU A 534 6.76 -35.46 -71.67
C LEU A 534 7.81 -35.64 -70.58
N THR A 535 8.35 -36.85 -70.44
CA THR A 535 9.51 -37.13 -69.59
C THR A 535 10.80 -36.94 -70.39
N ILE A 536 11.54 -35.87 -70.11
CA ILE A 536 12.78 -35.49 -70.79
C ILE A 536 13.98 -35.96 -69.96
N SER A 537 14.74 -36.92 -70.48
CA SER A 537 15.85 -37.58 -69.80
C SER A 537 17.21 -37.13 -70.35
N GLY A 538 18.10 -36.69 -69.45
CA GLY A 538 19.47 -36.28 -69.74
C GLY A 538 20.43 -37.44 -69.99
N ILE A 539 20.03 -38.45 -70.77
CA ILE A 539 20.83 -39.67 -71.02
C ILE A 539 21.81 -39.53 -72.19
N LYS A 540 21.70 -38.45 -72.98
CA LYS A 540 22.64 -38.10 -74.04
C LYS A 540 23.76 -37.19 -73.50
N PRO A 541 24.93 -37.14 -74.14
CA PRO A 541 26.04 -36.28 -73.71
C PRO A 541 25.66 -34.80 -73.65
N VAL A 542 26.40 -34.03 -72.85
CA VAL A 542 26.24 -32.57 -72.70
C VAL A 542 26.20 -31.85 -74.05
N GLY A 543 25.14 -31.08 -74.31
CA GLY A 543 24.88 -30.45 -75.60
C GLY A 543 23.43 -29.97 -75.75
N VAL A 544 23.16 -29.22 -76.82
CA VAL A 544 21.80 -28.70 -77.13
C VAL A 544 21.18 -29.57 -78.24
N TYR A 545 20.04 -30.16 -77.94
CA TYR A 545 19.26 -31.01 -78.83
C TYR A 545 17.98 -30.27 -79.25
N LYS A 546 17.69 -30.24 -80.55
CA LYS A 546 16.52 -29.53 -81.10
C LYS A 546 15.70 -30.46 -81.97
N GLY A 547 14.40 -30.44 -81.84
CA GLY A 547 13.46 -31.23 -82.65
C GLY A 547 12.06 -30.65 -82.54
N THR A 548 11.05 -31.44 -82.91
CA THR A 548 9.65 -31.04 -82.87
C THR A 548 8.79 -32.14 -82.26
N LEU A 549 7.73 -31.75 -81.57
CA LEU A 549 6.61 -32.60 -81.21
C LEU A 549 5.48 -32.31 -82.20
N THR A 550 5.15 -33.29 -83.04
CA THR A 550 4.10 -33.18 -84.04
C THR A 550 2.82 -33.80 -83.50
N LEU A 551 1.75 -33.01 -83.46
CA LEU A 551 0.39 -33.43 -83.17
C LEU A 551 -0.31 -33.70 -84.50
N SER A 552 -0.90 -34.88 -84.65
CA SER A 552 -1.56 -35.34 -85.88
C SER A 552 -2.85 -36.10 -85.57
N GLY A 553 -3.80 -36.16 -86.51
CA GLY A 553 -5.12 -36.75 -86.29
C GLY A 553 -6.21 -35.73 -86.63
N ASP A 554 -7.08 -35.42 -85.66
CA ASP A 554 -8.13 -34.39 -85.81
C ASP A 554 -7.60 -32.96 -85.62
N LEU A 555 -6.31 -32.84 -85.28
CA LEU A 555 -5.55 -31.61 -85.09
C LEU A 555 -4.16 -31.77 -85.73
N GLU A 556 -3.73 -30.78 -86.52
CA GLU A 556 -2.35 -30.67 -87.00
C GLU A 556 -1.65 -29.47 -86.37
N SER A 557 -0.60 -29.73 -85.58
CA SER A 557 0.22 -28.67 -84.98
C SER A 557 1.65 -29.18 -84.72
N GLU A 558 2.64 -28.30 -84.88
CA GLU A 558 4.04 -28.61 -84.58
C GLU A 558 4.56 -27.70 -83.46
N ILE A 559 4.99 -28.31 -82.35
CA ILE A 559 5.56 -27.60 -81.22
C ILE A 559 7.10 -27.78 -81.26
N PRO A 560 7.89 -26.71 -81.46
CA PRO A 560 9.34 -26.81 -81.45
C PRO A 560 9.87 -27.14 -80.05
N VAL A 561 10.82 -28.06 -79.99
CA VAL A 561 11.43 -28.55 -78.75
C VAL A 561 12.94 -28.32 -78.76
N LYS A 562 13.46 -27.66 -77.73
CA LYS A 562 14.90 -27.44 -77.47
C LYS A 562 15.25 -27.94 -76.07
N ILE A 563 16.09 -28.97 -76.00
CA ILE A 563 16.58 -29.56 -74.75
C ILE A 563 18.07 -29.30 -74.61
N GLU A 564 18.51 -28.67 -73.52
CA GLU A 564 19.92 -28.45 -73.23
C GLU A 564 20.40 -29.37 -72.11
N ILE A 565 21.29 -30.32 -72.41
CA ILE A 565 21.88 -31.21 -71.41
C ILE A 565 23.17 -30.59 -70.87
N VAL A 566 23.26 -30.37 -69.55
CA VAL A 566 24.43 -29.74 -68.89
C VAL A 566 25.19 -30.69 -67.95
N SER A 567 26.52 -30.50 -67.87
CA SER A 567 27.42 -31.35 -67.09
C SER A 567 27.17 -31.25 -65.57
N LYS A 568 27.19 -32.37 -64.87
CA LYS A 568 27.13 -32.44 -63.40
C LYS A 568 28.46 -31.97 -62.79
N LYS A 569 28.55 -30.71 -62.35
CA LYS A 569 29.58 -30.30 -61.37
C LYS A 569 29.08 -30.69 -59.98
N PHE A 570 29.80 -31.59 -59.29
CA PHE A 570 30.36 -31.37 -57.95
C PHE A 570 31.18 -32.59 -57.51
N SER A 571 32.33 -32.33 -56.88
CA SER A 571 32.94 -33.24 -55.90
C SER A 571 31.96 -33.34 -54.73
N ILE A 572 31.16 -34.41 -54.69
CA ILE A 572 30.16 -34.59 -53.64
C ILE A 572 30.86 -35.28 -52.46
N GLU A 573 30.97 -34.57 -51.34
CA GLU A 573 31.13 -35.20 -50.03
C GLU A 573 29.92 -36.11 -49.83
N ASN A 574 30.10 -37.42 -49.72
CA ASN A 574 28.96 -38.34 -49.58
C ASN A 574 28.23 -38.18 -48.23
N LEU A 575 28.80 -37.38 -47.32
CA LEU A 575 28.25 -37.00 -46.03
C LEU A 575 28.23 -35.47 -45.89
N LEU A 576 27.04 -34.88 -45.76
CA LEU A 576 26.89 -33.46 -45.44
C LEU A 576 26.83 -33.30 -43.91
N MET A 577 27.67 -32.43 -43.36
CA MET A 577 27.73 -32.14 -41.93
C MET A 577 27.33 -30.69 -41.63
N LYS A 578 26.57 -30.48 -40.55
CA LYS A 578 26.21 -29.15 -40.05
C LYS A 578 26.36 -29.11 -38.52
N ILE A 579 27.12 -28.16 -38.00
CA ILE A 579 27.15 -27.87 -36.55
C ILE A 579 26.23 -26.68 -36.28
N SER A 580 25.37 -26.80 -35.27
CA SER A 580 24.55 -25.70 -34.75
C SER A 580 24.80 -25.58 -33.25
N LEU A 581 25.48 -24.51 -32.83
CA LEU A 581 25.75 -24.23 -31.43
C LEU A 581 24.46 -23.74 -30.74
N PHE A 582 24.20 -24.20 -29.51
CA PHE A 582 23.06 -23.71 -28.73
C PHE A 582 23.27 -22.28 -28.23
N LYS A 583 24.53 -21.92 -27.95
CA LYS A 583 24.96 -20.57 -27.58
C LYS A 583 26.32 -20.30 -28.23
N GLU A 584 26.46 -19.16 -28.90
CA GLU A 584 27.74 -18.69 -29.43
C GLU A 584 28.64 -18.12 -28.33
N GLU A 585 28.07 -17.73 -27.19
CA GLU A 585 28.79 -17.29 -25.99
C GLU A 585 28.55 -18.26 -24.82
N VAL A 586 29.62 -18.88 -24.32
CA VAL A 586 29.57 -19.82 -23.20
C VAL A 586 30.29 -19.22 -22.00
N LYS A 587 29.69 -19.30 -20.81
CA LYS A 587 30.33 -18.80 -19.59
C LYS A 587 31.47 -19.73 -19.18
N GLU A 588 32.51 -19.14 -18.59
CA GLU A 588 33.63 -19.91 -18.04
C GLU A 588 33.13 -20.95 -17.01
N GLY A 589 33.33 -22.24 -17.28
CA GLY A 589 32.89 -23.36 -16.44
C GLY A 589 31.57 -24.02 -16.85
N ASP A 590 30.83 -23.44 -17.79
CA ASP A 590 29.62 -24.06 -18.35
C ASP A 590 29.96 -25.11 -19.43
N SER A 591 29.00 -25.98 -19.73
CA SER A 591 29.11 -26.96 -20.81
C SER A 591 28.79 -26.33 -22.17
N LEU A 592 29.61 -26.60 -23.18
CA LEU A 592 29.30 -26.26 -24.57
C LEU A 592 28.35 -27.30 -25.15
N LYS A 593 27.17 -26.85 -25.60
CA LYS A 593 26.17 -27.70 -26.25
C LYS A 593 26.05 -27.36 -27.73
N TYR A 594 26.04 -28.39 -28.58
CA TYR A 594 25.82 -28.23 -30.01
C TYR A 594 25.10 -29.44 -30.61
N GLU A 595 24.37 -29.19 -31.70
CA GLU A 595 23.77 -30.22 -32.53
C GLU A 595 24.64 -30.43 -33.77
N LEU A 596 24.98 -31.69 -34.04
CA LEU A 596 25.65 -32.12 -35.26
C LEU A 596 24.63 -32.84 -36.16
N GLY A 597 24.23 -32.18 -37.24
CA GLY A 597 23.43 -32.77 -38.30
C GLY A 597 24.32 -33.49 -39.31
N LEU A 598 24.06 -34.77 -39.53
CA LEU A 598 24.70 -35.61 -40.52
C LEU A 598 23.65 -36.04 -41.55
N GLN A 599 23.95 -35.90 -42.83
CA GLN A 599 23.07 -36.34 -43.91
C GLN A 599 23.85 -37.20 -44.89
N ASN A 600 23.41 -38.46 -45.00
CA ASN A 600 23.90 -39.39 -46.01
C ASN A 600 23.30 -39.02 -47.37
N LEU A 601 24.15 -38.77 -48.35
CA LEU A 601 23.74 -38.45 -49.71
C LEU A 601 23.66 -39.69 -50.62
N LEU A 602 23.98 -40.88 -50.10
CA LEU A 602 23.82 -42.17 -50.78
C LEU A 602 22.42 -42.74 -50.48
N SER A 603 21.56 -42.80 -51.51
CA SER A 603 20.25 -43.44 -51.41
C SER A 603 20.38 -44.96 -51.27
N GLU A 604 19.76 -45.53 -50.22
CA GLU A 604 19.59 -46.98 -49.94
C GLU A 604 20.73 -47.77 -49.29
N GLN A 605 21.87 -47.16 -48.93
CA GLN A 605 22.93 -47.84 -48.16
C GLN A 605 23.34 -47.06 -46.91
N GLY A 606 23.22 -47.70 -45.74
CA GLY A 606 23.75 -47.16 -44.49
C GLY A 606 25.22 -47.55 -44.28
N TYR A 607 26.01 -46.66 -43.69
CA TYR A 607 27.42 -46.91 -43.37
C TYR A 607 27.81 -46.27 -42.02
N LYS A 608 28.90 -46.78 -41.45
CA LYS A 608 29.47 -46.26 -40.20
C LYS A 608 30.37 -45.08 -40.48
N ILE A 609 30.24 -44.06 -39.63
CA ILE A 609 31.04 -42.85 -39.61
C ILE A 609 31.74 -42.81 -38.26
N ASN A 610 33.06 -42.62 -38.27
CA ASN A 610 33.81 -42.30 -37.07
C ASN A 610 33.91 -40.78 -36.97
N LEU A 611 33.30 -40.23 -35.93
CA LEU A 611 33.30 -38.80 -35.63
C LEU A 611 34.34 -38.50 -34.57
N LYS A 612 35.08 -37.42 -34.77
CA LYS A 612 36.07 -36.89 -33.84
C LYS A 612 35.72 -35.45 -33.54
N HIS A 613 35.29 -35.21 -32.30
CA HIS A 613 34.84 -33.92 -31.80
C HIS A 613 35.98 -33.23 -31.06
N MET A 614 36.33 -32.01 -31.45
CA MET A 614 37.48 -31.28 -30.93
C MET A 614 37.13 -29.85 -30.55
N ILE A 615 37.71 -29.36 -29.45
CA ILE A 615 37.67 -27.94 -29.08
C ILE A 615 39.06 -27.35 -29.30
N LEU A 616 39.14 -26.35 -30.16
CA LEU A 616 40.37 -25.70 -30.61
C LEU A 616 40.38 -24.22 -30.20
N ASN A 617 41.58 -23.65 -30.07
CA ASN A 617 41.74 -22.19 -30.04
C ASN A 617 41.43 -21.58 -31.43
N SER A 618 41.16 -20.27 -31.49
CA SER A 618 40.85 -19.55 -32.75
C SER A 618 41.91 -19.71 -33.86
N ASP A 619 43.17 -19.98 -33.49
CA ASP A 619 44.28 -20.18 -34.43
C ASP A 619 44.57 -21.67 -34.72
N GLU A 620 43.70 -22.58 -34.27
CA GLU A 620 43.79 -24.05 -34.43
C GLU A 620 45.06 -24.70 -33.83
N SER A 621 45.88 -23.93 -33.12
CA SER A 621 47.20 -24.35 -32.63
C SER A 621 47.17 -25.26 -31.40
N LYS A 622 46.06 -25.31 -30.67
CA LYS A 622 45.93 -26.05 -29.41
C LYS A 622 44.56 -26.70 -29.29
N ILE A 623 44.56 -28.01 -29.04
CA ILE A 623 43.38 -28.82 -28.74
C ILE A 623 43.17 -28.84 -27.22
N TYR A 624 41.97 -28.51 -26.78
CA TYR A 624 41.59 -28.48 -25.37
C TYR A 624 40.80 -29.70 -24.93
N LEU A 625 40.03 -30.28 -25.85
CA LEU A 625 39.22 -31.47 -25.62
C LEU A 625 39.08 -32.22 -26.95
N GLU A 626 39.11 -33.54 -26.88
CA GLU A 626 38.97 -34.44 -28.01
C GLU A 626 38.18 -35.68 -27.57
N GLU A 627 37.10 -36.01 -28.28
CA GLU A 627 36.30 -37.23 -28.06
C GLU A 627 35.96 -37.88 -29.41
N GLU A 628 36.02 -39.20 -29.45
CA GLU A 628 35.71 -39.99 -30.64
C GLU A 628 34.47 -40.85 -30.41
N GLU A 629 33.65 -40.99 -31.44
CA GLU A 629 32.52 -41.91 -31.44
C GLU A 629 32.25 -42.49 -32.83
N SER A 630 31.57 -43.63 -32.89
CA SER A 630 31.18 -44.26 -34.14
C SER A 630 29.66 -44.31 -34.22
N VAL A 631 29.11 -43.81 -35.32
CA VAL A 631 27.66 -43.75 -35.55
C VAL A 631 27.32 -44.36 -36.90
N GLU A 632 26.17 -45.00 -37.00
CA GLU A 632 25.67 -45.59 -38.25
C GLU A 632 24.55 -44.72 -38.81
N ILE A 633 24.71 -44.23 -40.04
CA ILE A 633 23.73 -43.38 -40.72
C ILE A 633 23.08 -44.15 -41.87
N LYS A 634 21.75 -44.01 -42.03
CA LYS A 634 21.02 -44.50 -43.22
C LYS A 634 20.60 -43.36 -44.13
N ASN A 635 19.88 -42.36 -43.60
CA ASN A 635 19.42 -41.19 -44.34
C ASN A 635 19.96 -39.88 -43.72
N SER A 636 19.47 -39.51 -42.54
CA SER A 636 19.98 -38.38 -41.75
C SER A 636 20.04 -38.74 -40.27
N LEU A 637 20.94 -38.12 -39.53
CA LEU A 637 21.13 -38.32 -38.10
C LEU A 637 21.52 -36.98 -37.44
N GLY A 638 20.74 -36.54 -36.46
CA GLY A 638 21.09 -35.42 -35.59
C GLY A 638 21.68 -35.93 -34.28
N LEU A 639 22.84 -35.45 -33.89
CA LEU A 639 23.51 -35.80 -32.63
C LEU A 639 23.61 -34.58 -31.75
N LEU A 640 23.01 -34.65 -30.56
CA LEU A 640 23.17 -33.63 -29.52
C LEU A 640 24.41 -33.94 -28.69
N LYS A 641 25.32 -32.98 -28.62
CA LYS A 641 26.57 -33.08 -27.86
C LYS A 641 26.68 -32.01 -26.79
N GLU A 642 27.18 -32.44 -25.64
CA GLU A 642 27.43 -31.60 -24.48
C GLU A 642 28.83 -31.88 -23.97
N PHE A 643 29.70 -30.89 -24.05
CA PHE A 643 31.09 -30.97 -23.59
C PHE A 643 31.32 -30.05 -22.40
N ASN A 644 31.79 -30.62 -21.29
CA ASN A 644 32.20 -29.83 -20.14
C ASN A 644 33.54 -29.15 -20.45
N LEU A 645 33.55 -27.81 -20.48
CA LEU A 645 34.76 -27.06 -20.78
C LEU A 645 35.79 -27.25 -19.64
N PRO A 646 37.04 -27.65 -19.93
CA PRO A 646 38.06 -27.83 -18.91
C PRO A 646 38.40 -26.50 -18.21
N LYS A 647 38.65 -26.56 -16.89
CA LYS A 647 38.91 -25.38 -16.02
C LYS A 647 40.11 -24.51 -16.40
N ASN A 648 40.91 -24.93 -17.38
CA ASN A 648 42.11 -24.24 -17.84
C ASN A 648 41.85 -23.37 -19.10
N ILE A 649 40.59 -23.30 -19.56
CA ILE A 649 40.17 -22.45 -20.67
C ILE A 649 39.72 -21.08 -20.12
N THR A 650 40.39 -20.01 -20.55
CA THR A 650 40.10 -18.63 -20.13
C THR A 650 39.28 -17.88 -21.19
N LYS A 651 38.78 -16.68 -20.85
CA LYS A 651 38.07 -15.78 -21.78
C LYS A 651 38.80 -15.65 -23.13
N GLY A 652 38.11 -15.91 -24.23
CA GLY A 652 38.70 -15.91 -25.59
C GLY A 652 37.77 -16.50 -26.66
N LYS A 653 38.20 -16.48 -27.92
CA LYS A 653 37.48 -17.11 -29.05
C LYS A 653 38.01 -18.53 -29.27
N TYR A 654 37.12 -19.47 -29.47
CA TYR A 654 37.40 -20.89 -29.64
C TYR A 654 36.58 -21.45 -30.82
N LEU A 655 36.94 -22.64 -31.29
CA LEU A 655 36.30 -23.32 -32.40
C LEU A 655 35.94 -24.74 -31.97
N VAL A 656 34.71 -25.17 -32.27
CA VAL A 656 34.35 -26.60 -32.25
C VAL A 656 34.63 -27.14 -33.65
N ARG A 657 35.45 -28.17 -33.74
CA ARG A 657 35.69 -28.93 -34.97
C ARG A 657 35.12 -30.33 -34.83
N VAL A 658 34.41 -30.80 -35.85
CA VAL A 658 34.03 -32.20 -35.97
C VAL A 658 34.59 -32.75 -37.27
N GLU A 659 35.41 -33.80 -37.16
CA GLU A 659 35.94 -34.54 -38.29
C GLU A 659 35.19 -35.88 -38.41
N ALA A 660 34.81 -36.26 -39.62
CA ALA A 660 34.11 -37.48 -39.93
C ALA A 660 34.90 -38.32 -40.93
N ALA A 661 35.28 -39.53 -40.53
CA ALA A 661 35.93 -40.53 -41.39
C ALA A 661 34.92 -41.60 -41.80
N TYR A 662 34.74 -41.80 -43.11
CA TYR A 662 33.75 -42.75 -43.65
C TYR A 662 34.12 -43.20 -45.06
N LEU A 663 33.97 -44.49 -45.38
CA LEU A 663 34.20 -45.04 -46.74
C LEU A 663 35.52 -44.60 -47.42
N ASN A 664 36.62 -44.45 -46.66
CA ASN A 664 37.91 -43.89 -47.10
C ASN A 664 37.92 -42.40 -47.48
N TYR A 665 36.87 -41.66 -47.16
CA TYR A 665 36.75 -40.21 -47.26
C TYR A 665 36.81 -39.56 -45.88
N PHE A 666 37.16 -38.27 -45.87
CA PHE A 666 37.17 -37.42 -44.69
C PHE A 666 36.40 -36.13 -45.00
N SER A 667 35.54 -35.73 -44.07
CA SER A 667 34.89 -34.41 -44.09
C SER A 667 35.11 -33.74 -42.72
N SER A 668 35.19 -32.41 -42.69
CA SER A 668 35.37 -31.64 -41.46
C SER A 668 34.51 -30.40 -41.46
N ILE A 669 33.94 -30.04 -40.31
CA ILE A 669 33.21 -28.79 -40.13
C ILE A 669 33.62 -28.11 -38.83
N ASN A 670 33.69 -26.78 -38.86
CA ASN A 670 34.05 -25.95 -37.70
C ASN A 670 32.94 -24.94 -37.38
N SER A 671 32.74 -24.64 -36.10
CA SER A 671 31.86 -23.55 -35.64
C SER A 671 32.53 -22.74 -34.52
N PRO A 672 32.65 -21.40 -34.65
CA PRO A 672 33.24 -20.54 -33.62
C PRO A 672 32.31 -20.29 -32.44
N PHE A 673 32.88 -20.20 -31.24
CA PHE A 673 32.20 -19.75 -30.03
C PHE A 673 33.15 -18.94 -29.14
N THR A 674 32.62 -18.08 -28.28
CA THR A 674 33.40 -17.21 -27.38
C THR A 674 33.14 -17.60 -25.94
N ILE A 675 34.20 -17.67 -25.14
CA ILE A 675 34.07 -17.85 -23.69
C ILE A 675 34.10 -16.49 -23.01
N ILE A 676 33.05 -16.20 -22.24
CA ILE A 676 32.88 -14.93 -21.52
C ILE A 676 32.93 -15.14 -20.01
N LYS A 677 33.40 -14.11 -19.28
CA LYS A 677 33.38 -14.12 -17.81
C LYS A 677 32.06 -13.50 -17.31
N PRO A 678 31.32 -14.16 -16.41
CA PRO A 678 30.06 -13.62 -15.88
C PRO A 678 30.25 -12.29 -15.15
N MET A 679 29.28 -11.38 -15.28
CA MET A 679 29.37 -10.02 -14.72
C MET A 679 29.56 -10.00 -13.19
N TYR A 680 29.01 -10.98 -12.47
CA TYR A 680 29.17 -11.12 -11.01
C TYR A 680 30.56 -11.59 -10.56
N MET A 681 31.39 -12.11 -11.48
CA MET A 681 32.78 -12.50 -11.20
C MET A 681 33.79 -11.38 -11.45
N TYR A 682 33.34 -10.18 -11.83
CA TYR A 682 34.20 -9.00 -11.88
C TYR A 682 34.53 -8.56 -10.45
N SER A 683 35.81 -8.33 -10.19
CA SER A 683 36.34 -7.94 -8.89
C SER A 683 36.79 -6.49 -8.92
N PHE A 684 36.42 -5.72 -7.91
CA PHE A 684 36.92 -4.37 -7.67
C PHE A 684 37.82 -4.43 -6.42
N PHE A 685 39.08 -3.99 -6.53
CA PHE A 685 40.11 -4.16 -5.48
C PHE A 685 40.28 -5.62 -4.99
N GLY A 686 40.16 -6.61 -5.88
CA GLY A 686 40.32 -8.03 -5.53
C GLY A 686 39.13 -8.66 -4.81
N ILE A 687 38.05 -7.91 -4.56
CA ILE A 687 36.81 -8.43 -3.96
C ILE A 687 35.72 -8.50 -5.04
N PRO A 688 35.04 -9.65 -5.22
CA PRO A 688 33.89 -9.77 -6.10
C PRO A 688 32.80 -8.73 -5.78
N LEU A 689 32.24 -8.10 -6.80
CA LEU A 689 31.24 -7.03 -6.64
C LEU A 689 30.03 -7.45 -5.80
N TRP A 690 29.58 -8.71 -5.91
CA TRP A 690 28.46 -9.21 -5.12
C TRP A 690 28.77 -9.22 -3.60
N ILE A 691 30.02 -9.48 -3.20
CA ILE A 691 30.45 -9.43 -1.79
C ILE A 691 30.43 -8.00 -1.27
N ILE A 692 30.81 -7.03 -2.13
CA ILE A 692 30.78 -5.61 -1.78
C ILE A 692 29.33 -5.16 -1.54
N PHE A 693 28.40 -5.51 -2.44
CA PHE A 693 26.98 -5.14 -2.29
C PHE A 693 26.30 -5.82 -1.10
N VAL A 694 26.56 -7.11 -0.88
CA VAL A 694 26.08 -7.83 0.32
C VAL A 694 26.67 -7.22 1.59
N GLY A 695 27.95 -6.87 1.59
CA GLY A 695 28.62 -6.22 2.73
C GLY A 695 28.02 -4.86 3.07
N ILE A 696 27.78 -4.00 2.07
CA ILE A 696 27.15 -2.69 2.24
C ILE A 696 25.71 -2.82 2.73
N SER A 697 24.93 -3.73 2.13
CA SER A 697 23.54 -3.95 2.50
C SER A 697 23.42 -4.51 3.92
N ALA A 698 24.23 -5.51 4.29
CA ALA A 698 24.26 -6.08 5.63
C ALA A 698 24.72 -5.05 6.69
N PHE A 699 25.75 -4.26 6.38
CA PHE A 699 26.21 -3.20 7.28
C PHE A 699 25.13 -2.13 7.49
N SER A 700 24.50 -1.65 6.42
CA SER A 700 23.40 -0.68 6.50
C SER A 700 22.21 -1.23 7.28
N PHE A 701 21.84 -2.50 7.05
CA PHE A 701 20.75 -3.17 7.75
C PHE A 701 21.00 -3.32 9.25
N ILE A 702 22.21 -3.71 9.66
CA ILE A 702 22.59 -3.82 11.08
C ILE A 702 22.56 -2.44 11.75
N LEU A 703 23.08 -1.40 11.08
CA LEU A 703 23.08 -0.03 11.59
C LEU A 703 21.65 0.53 11.72
N LEU A 704 20.80 0.29 10.72
CA LEU A 704 19.39 0.67 10.71
C LEU A 704 18.62 -0.01 11.83
N ASN A 705 18.76 -1.34 11.98
CA ASN A 705 18.13 -2.08 13.08
C ASN A 705 18.66 -1.64 14.44
N GLY A 706 19.96 -1.35 14.56
CA GLY A 706 20.55 -0.79 15.77
C GLY A 706 19.95 0.57 16.14
N LEU A 707 19.74 1.45 15.15
CA LEU A 707 19.08 2.75 15.34
C LEU A 707 17.60 2.61 15.67
N LEU A 708 16.86 1.77 14.95
CA LEU A 708 15.44 1.50 15.19
C LEU A 708 15.20 0.88 16.57
N TYR A 709 16.05 -0.09 16.97
CA TYR A 709 16.03 -0.67 18.29
C TYR A 709 16.28 0.40 19.37
N ARG A 710 17.32 1.22 19.21
CA ARG A 710 17.57 2.36 20.11
C ARG A 710 16.36 3.29 20.19
N TRP A 711 15.71 3.56 19.06
CA TRP A 711 14.55 4.45 19.00
C TRP A 711 13.30 3.86 19.66
N GLN A 712 13.01 2.58 19.44
CA GLN A 712 11.95 1.87 20.15
C GLN A 712 12.19 1.86 21.67
N VAL A 713 13.44 1.63 22.10
CA VAL A 713 13.81 1.70 23.51
C VAL A 713 13.58 3.10 24.08
N GLN A 714 13.89 4.17 23.34
CA GLN A 714 13.65 5.55 23.78
C GLN A 714 12.14 5.89 23.87
N LYS A 715 11.31 5.39 22.96
CA LYS A 715 9.85 5.56 23.03
C LYS A 715 9.21 4.81 24.22
N ARG A 716 9.81 3.68 24.63
CA ARG A 716 9.34 2.87 25.76
C ARG A 716 9.70 3.43 27.13
N LYS A 717 10.72 4.30 27.23
CA LYS A 717 11.06 4.95 28.49
C LYS A 717 9.90 5.86 28.91
N ARG A 718 9.48 5.77 30.17
CA ARG A 718 8.42 6.61 30.74
C ARG A 718 8.96 7.93 31.29
N TYR A 719 10.25 7.98 31.60
CA TYR A 719 10.91 9.13 32.23
C TYR A 719 11.97 9.73 31.29
N HIS A 720 11.67 10.91 30.73
CA HIS A 720 12.50 11.56 29.69
C HIS A 720 13.44 12.64 30.21
N LEU A 721 13.49 12.86 31.53
CA LEU A 721 14.30 13.91 32.14
C LEU A 721 15.80 13.62 32.11
N ALA A 722 16.60 14.68 31.92
CA ALA A 722 18.04 14.61 32.01
C ALA A 722 18.49 14.22 33.43
N LEU A 723 19.33 13.19 33.52
CA LEU A 723 19.81 12.65 34.79
C LEU A 723 21.34 12.69 34.86
N LYS A 724 21.88 13.45 35.81
CA LYS A 724 23.31 13.55 36.11
C LYS A 724 23.63 12.76 37.38
N ILE A 725 23.89 11.47 37.18
CA ILE A 725 24.10 10.48 38.25
C ILE A 725 25.28 10.87 39.17
N ASP A 726 26.28 11.55 38.63
CA ASP A 726 27.44 12.06 39.36
C ASP A 726 27.10 13.12 40.42
N THR A 727 26.00 13.85 40.21
CA THR A 727 25.49 14.89 41.12
C THR A 727 24.43 14.39 42.11
N LEU A 728 24.12 13.10 42.09
CA LEU A 728 23.20 12.50 43.06
C LEU A 728 23.95 12.04 44.31
N PRO A 729 23.26 11.97 45.47
CA PRO A 729 23.85 11.41 46.68
C PRO A 729 24.36 9.99 46.44
N LYS A 730 25.52 9.70 47.05
CA LYS A 730 26.13 8.37 47.03
C LYS A 730 25.95 7.72 48.40
N GLN A 731 26.31 6.45 48.49
CA GLN A 731 26.31 5.75 49.77
C GLN A 731 27.29 6.42 50.74
N GLY A 732 26.84 6.66 51.96
CA GLY A 732 27.61 7.30 53.03
C GLY A 732 27.00 7.02 54.40
N ASN A 733 27.65 7.48 55.47
CA ASN A 733 27.20 7.24 56.85
C ASN A 733 25.84 7.86 57.15
N ARG A 734 25.63 9.09 56.67
CA ARG A 734 24.38 9.86 56.81
C ARG A 734 23.48 9.80 55.57
N SER A 735 23.78 8.89 54.64
CA SER A 735 22.98 8.68 53.44
C SER A 735 22.03 7.47 53.61
N ILE A 736 20.77 7.67 53.25
CA ILE A 736 19.69 6.68 53.35
C ILE A 736 19.24 6.20 51.98
N LYS A 737 18.83 4.93 51.89
CA LYS A 737 18.45 4.31 50.62
C LYS A 737 16.93 4.30 50.49
N LEU A 738 16.40 5.21 49.68
CA LEU A 738 14.96 5.37 49.50
C LEU A 738 14.35 4.33 48.53
N GLY A 739 15.17 3.79 47.63
CA GLY A 739 14.70 2.86 46.61
C GLY A 739 15.66 2.78 45.44
N LYS A 740 15.13 2.90 44.22
CA LYS A 740 15.91 2.90 42.97
C LYS A 740 15.52 4.08 42.09
N ILE A 741 16.46 4.61 41.34
CA ILE A 741 16.15 5.58 40.28
C ILE A 741 15.21 4.89 39.28
N ALA A 742 14.12 5.56 38.90
CA ALA A 742 13.08 4.98 38.06
C ALA A 742 13.65 4.43 36.73
N GLU A 743 13.16 3.26 36.32
CA GLU A 743 13.64 2.47 35.16
C GLU A 743 15.13 2.09 35.17
N LYS A 744 15.85 2.32 36.27
CA LYS A 744 17.28 1.98 36.43
C LYS A 744 17.47 1.02 37.59
N LYS A 745 18.54 0.22 37.52
CA LYS A 745 18.96 -0.67 38.62
C LYS A 745 19.82 0.04 39.68
N ILE A 746 19.92 1.37 39.60
CA ILE A 746 20.78 2.20 40.45
C ILE A 746 20.02 2.56 41.73
N PRO A 747 20.57 2.29 42.94
CA PRO A 747 19.99 2.74 44.20
C PRO A 747 19.83 4.27 44.24
N ALA A 748 18.70 4.74 44.74
CA ALA A 748 18.49 6.16 45.02
C ALA A 748 18.85 6.42 46.48
N TYR A 749 19.93 7.16 46.71
CA TYR A 749 20.34 7.62 48.03
C TYR A 749 19.87 9.06 48.26
N TYR A 750 19.68 9.41 49.53
CA TYR A 750 19.32 10.75 49.99
C TYR A 750 20.13 11.08 51.24
N ASN A 751 20.62 12.30 51.40
CA ASN A 751 21.38 12.72 52.58
C ASN A 751 20.43 13.16 53.71
N LEU A 752 20.54 12.56 54.89
CA LEU A 752 19.63 12.85 56.01
C LEU A 752 19.69 14.31 56.45
N ASP A 753 20.86 14.94 56.43
CA ASP A 753 21.01 16.31 56.93
C ASP A 753 20.31 17.35 56.06
N ASP A 754 19.99 17.00 54.81
CA ASP A 754 19.22 17.88 53.93
C ASP A 754 17.77 18.04 54.42
N LEU A 755 17.28 17.15 55.30
CA LEU A 755 15.99 17.33 55.99
C LEU A 755 16.02 18.42 57.07
N THR A 756 17.19 18.95 57.46
CA THR A 756 17.26 20.18 58.28
C THR A 756 16.70 21.38 57.54
N THR A 757 16.78 21.37 56.21
CA THR A 757 16.11 22.31 55.29
C THR A 757 14.74 21.81 54.83
N HIS A 758 14.11 20.94 55.64
CA HIS A 758 12.73 20.49 55.53
C HIS A 758 12.40 19.74 54.22
N ALA A 759 11.26 19.05 54.22
CA ALA A 759 10.78 18.32 53.06
C ALA A 759 9.25 18.41 52.94
N ILE A 760 8.77 18.35 51.69
CA ILE A 760 7.35 18.21 51.39
C ILE A 760 7.10 17.00 50.51
N VAL A 761 6.05 16.25 50.82
CA VAL A 761 5.55 15.12 50.04
C VAL A 761 4.11 15.39 49.63
N ALA A 762 3.88 15.57 48.33
CA ALA A 762 2.58 15.92 47.75
C ALA A 762 2.10 14.91 46.70
N GLY A 763 0.80 14.90 46.38
CA GLY A 763 0.20 14.03 45.37
C GLY A 763 -1.24 13.59 45.66
N ALA A 764 -1.87 12.88 44.71
CA ALA A 764 -3.25 12.42 44.88
C ALA A 764 -3.37 11.25 45.90
N THR A 765 -4.58 11.02 46.41
CA THR A 765 -4.88 9.85 47.26
C THR A 765 -4.57 8.56 46.50
N GLY A 766 -3.91 7.60 47.17
CA GLY A 766 -3.44 6.36 46.53
C GLY A 766 -2.18 6.50 45.64
N GLY A 767 -1.64 7.72 45.46
CA GLY A 767 -0.41 7.95 44.68
C GLY A 767 0.89 7.46 45.34
N GLY A 768 0.84 7.07 46.62
CA GLY A 768 2.00 6.59 47.39
C GLY A 768 2.67 7.65 48.29
N LYS A 769 2.00 8.77 48.58
CA LYS A 769 2.50 9.85 49.45
C LYS A 769 2.99 9.34 50.81
N SER A 770 2.08 8.77 51.61
CA SER A 770 2.39 8.30 52.97
C SER A 770 3.48 7.23 52.93
N ILE A 771 3.46 6.34 51.94
CA ILE A 771 4.51 5.32 51.74
C ILE A 771 5.88 5.97 51.50
N SER A 772 5.98 6.95 50.60
CA SER A 772 7.26 7.62 50.32
C SER A 772 7.80 8.38 51.54
N ALA A 773 6.93 9.06 52.30
CA ALA A 773 7.29 9.73 53.54
C ALA A 773 7.74 8.71 54.61
N GLN A 774 6.97 7.63 54.78
CA GLN A 774 7.29 6.55 55.72
C GLN A 774 8.63 5.89 55.40
N VAL A 775 8.96 5.65 54.13
CA VAL A 775 10.26 5.07 53.75
C VAL A 775 11.43 5.97 54.20
N ILE A 776 11.30 7.29 54.06
CA ILE A 776 12.31 8.24 54.57
C ILE A 776 12.42 8.11 56.10
N ILE A 777 11.28 8.05 56.80
CA ILE A 777 11.24 7.90 58.26
C ILE A 777 11.86 6.59 58.72
N GLU A 778 11.53 5.46 58.08
CA GLU A 778 12.08 4.14 58.42
C GLU A 778 13.61 4.13 58.35
N GLU A 779 14.16 4.75 57.30
CA GLU A 779 15.60 4.88 57.14
C GLU A 779 16.20 5.85 58.18
N ALA A 780 15.52 6.96 58.47
CA ALA A 780 15.95 7.92 59.49
C ALA A 780 15.98 7.29 60.89
N LEU A 781 14.93 6.56 61.28
CA LEU A 781 14.88 5.79 62.53
C LEU A 781 16.01 4.75 62.60
N GLY A 782 16.27 4.05 61.49
CA GLY A 782 17.39 3.12 61.36
C GLY A 782 18.78 3.75 61.52
N ARG A 783 18.88 5.09 61.42
CA ARG A 783 20.10 5.88 61.65
C ARG A 783 20.08 6.66 62.97
N GLY A 784 19.15 6.36 63.87
CA GLY A 784 19.08 6.97 65.20
C GLY A 784 18.44 8.36 65.23
N ILE A 785 17.75 8.78 64.16
CA ILE A 785 16.99 10.04 64.16
C ILE A 785 15.70 9.85 64.98
N ALA A 786 15.37 10.79 65.84
CA ALA A 786 14.11 10.80 66.57
C ALA A 786 12.98 11.30 65.65
N VAL A 787 11.81 10.67 65.68
CA VAL A 787 10.70 11.06 64.79
C VAL A 787 9.44 11.30 65.60
N VAL A 788 8.79 12.44 65.38
CA VAL A 788 7.50 12.78 65.99
C VAL A 788 6.49 13.02 64.89
N VAL A 789 5.39 12.26 64.88
CA VAL A 789 4.36 12.30 63.84
C VAL A 789 3.04 12.82 64.41
N PHE A 790 2.44 13.78 63.70
CA PHE A 790 1.11 14.31 63.96
C PHE A 790 0.16 13.79 62.89
N ASP A 791 -0.65 12.80 63.26
CA ASP A 791 -1.40 11.96 62.32
C ASP A 791 -2.93 12.06 62.55
N PRO A 792 -3.69 12.73 61.68
CA PRO A 792 -5.14 12.83 61.81
C PRO A 792 -5.89 11.55 61.42
N THR A 793 -5.21 10.54 60.85
CA THR A 793 -5.82 9.30 60.34
C THR A 793 -5.52 8.06 61.20
N ALA A 794 -4.56 8.17 62.12
CA ALA A 794 -3.96 7.09 62.89
C ALA A 794 -3.27 6.00 62.03
N GLN A 795 -3.06 6.21 60.73
CA GLN A 795 -2.38 5.26 59.84
C GLN A 795 -0.92 5.01 60.21
N TRP A 796 -0.23 6.01 60.75
CA TRP A 796 1.19 5.90 61.11
C TRP A 796 1.43 4.94 62.28
N SER A 797 0.39 4.64 63.08
CA SER A 797 0.47 3.65 64.16
C SER A 797 0.89 2.25 63.68
N GLY A 798 0.70 1.95 62.38
CA GLY A 798 1.20 0.72 61.76
C GLY A 798 2.72 0.55 61.83
N MET A 799 3.49 1.64 62.01
CA MET A 799 4.96 1.60 62.16
C MET A 799 5.42 0.77 63.36
N LEU A 800 4.55 0.59 64.35
CA LEU A 800 4.82 -0.19 65.55
C LEU A 800 4.65 -1.71 65.33
N ARG A 801 4.37 -2.15 64.10
CA ARG A 801 4.25 -3.56 63.72
C ARG A 801 5.07 -3.89 62.49
N LYS A 802 5.59 -5.11 62.43
CA LYS A 802 6.25 -5.65 61.24
C LYS A 802 5.27 -5.74 60.06
N CYS A 803 5.78 -5.58 58.84
CA CYS A 803 4.97 -5.74 57.63
C CYS A 803 4.45 -7.18 57.50
N GLU A 804 3.13 -7.34 57.33
CA GLU A 804 2.46 -8.62 57.04
C GLU A 804 1.56 -8.53 55.79
N ASP A 805 1.56 -7.37 55.12
CA ASP A 805 0.77 -7.16 53.92
C ASP A 805 1.40 -7.92 52.74
N LYS A 806 0.71 -8.96 52.27
CA LYS A 806 1.13 -9.78 51.11
C LYS A 806 1.46 -8.95 49.88
N LYS A 807 0.74 -7.84 49.62
CA LYS A 807 1.02 -6.96 48.48
C LYS A 807 2.36 -6.26 48.64
N MET A 808 2.66 -5.75 49.84
CA MET A 808 3.95 -5.10 50.10
C MET A 808 5.10 -6.12 50.08
N LEU A 809 4.94 -7.27 50.73
CA LEU A 809 5.95 -8.33 50.75
C LEU A 809 6.29 -8.84 49.34
N SER A 810 5.29 -8.93 48.44
CA SER A 810 5.54 -9.32 47.05
C SER A 810 6.47 -8.37 46.28
N LEU A 811 6.60 -7.11 46.73
CA LEU A 811 7.48 -6.11 46.12
C LEU A 811 8.91 -6.16 46.67
N TYR A 812 9.17 -6.85 47.78
CA TYR A 812 10.48 -6.90 48.44
C TYR A 812 11.62 -7.39 47.51
N PRO A 813 11.44 -8.49 46.75
CA PRO A 813 12.48 -8.98 45.85
C PRO A 813 12.93 -7.94 44.81
N LYS A 814 12.02 -7.06 44.34
CA LYS A 814 12.34 -6.00 43.37
C LYS A 814 13.38 -5.02 43.92
N PHE A 815 13.50 -4.88 45.24
CA PHE A 815 14.42 -3.97 45.92
C PHE A 815 15.58 -4.69 46.63
N GLY A 816 15.65 -6.03 46.52
CA GLY A 816 16.66 -6.84 47.21
C GLY A 816 16.37 -7.06 48.69
N LEU A 817 15.10 -6.93 49.09
CA LEU A 817 14.63 -7.21 50.45
C LEU A 817 14.08 -8.65 50.52
N LYS A 818 14.10 -9.22 51.73
CA LYS A 818 13.54 -10.53 52.10
C LYS A 818 12.44 -10.33 53.12
N GLU A 819 11.51 -11.29 53.23
CA GLU A 819 10.45 -11.21 54.25
C GLU A 819 11.01 -11.09 55.68
N SER A 820 12.20 -11.63 55.93
CA SER A 820 12.93 -11.46 57.20
C SER A 820 13.37 -10.02 57.50
N ASP A 821 13.40 -9.14 56.50
CA ASP A 821 13.76 -7.73 56.67
C ASP A 821 12.58 -6.89 57.19
N ALA A 822 11.34 -7.42 57.13
CA ALA A 822 10.17 -6.78 57.71
C ALA A 822 10.35 -6.63 59.23
N LYS A 823 10.12 -5.41 59.74
CA LYS A 823 10.36 -5.08 61.15
C LYS A 823 9.39 -4.03 61.66
N ALA A 824 9.13 -4.07 62.96
CA ALA A 824 8.50 -2.98 63.69
C ALA A 824 9.57 -1.94 64.07
N PHE A 825 9.16 -0.69 64.26
CA PHE A 825 10.01 0.37 64.81
C PHE A 825 9.62 0.64 66.25
N ALA A 826 10.62 0.81 67.11
CA ALA A 826 10.39 1.14 68.52
C ALA A 826 9.72 2.50 68.61
N GLY A 827 8.59 2.57 69.32
CA GLY A 827 7.84 3.80 69.38
C GLY A 827 6.54 3.67 70.16
N ASN A 828 5.90 4.81 70.34
CA ASN A 828 4.69 4.92 71.15
C ASN A 828 3.62 5.71 70.41
N VAL A 829 2.36 5.48 70.75
CA VAL A 829 1.21 6.15 70.17
C VAL A 829 0.33 6.74 71.26
N ARG A 830 -0.09 7.99 71.08
CA ARG A 830 -0.96 8.72 72.00
C ARG A 830 -2.10 9.39 71.24
N GLN A 831 -3.33 9.13 71.66
CA GLN A 831 -4.51 9.82 71.15
C GLN A 831 -4.71 11.14 71.88
N ILE A 832 -4.85 12.21 71.11
CA ILE A 832 -5.15 13.55 71.65
C ILE A 832 -6.65 13.77 71.58
N THR A 833 -7.26 14.00 72.75
CA THR A 833 -8.71 14.23 72.88
C THR A 833 -9.04 15.68 73.21
N ASN A 834 -8.08 16.45 73.75
CA ASN A 834 -8.25 17.86 74.06
C ASN A 834 -7.32 18.72 73.17
N PRO A 835 -7.86 19.61 72.31
CA PRO A 835 -7.05 20.44 71.42
C PRO A 835 -6.19 21.47 72.16
N LYS A 836 -6.54 21.78 73.42
CA LYS A 836 -5.76 22.68 74.28
C LYS A 836 -4.66 21.97 75.07
N GLN A 837 -4.47 20.67 74.90
CA GLN A 837 -3.44 19.94 75.63
C GLN A 837 -2.04 20.44 75.22
N ALA A 838 -1.25 20.87 76.20
CA ALA A 838 0.15 21.25 75.99
C ALA A 838 1.03 20.01 75.97
N ILE A 839 1.89 19.88 74.96
CA ILE A 839 2.86 18.80 74.84
C ILE A 839 4.27 19.37 74.82
N ASP A 840 5.06 18.98 75.82
CA ASP A 840 6.50 19.19 75.80
C ASP A 840 7.16 18.18 74.86
N ILE A 841 7.44 18.62 73.63
CA ILE A 841 8.06 17.79 72.59
C ILE A 841 9.43 17.25 73.03
N LYS A 842 10.16 17.95 73.90
CA LYS A 842 11.49 17.52 74.35
C LYS A 842 11.46 16.14 75.02
N LYS A 843 10.36 15.80 75.72
CA LYS A 843 10.16 14.49 76.35
C LYS A 843 10.03 13.33 75.36
N TYR A 844 9.74 13.63 74.09
CA TYR A 844 9.47 12.65 73.04
C TYR A 844 10.55 12.60 71.95
N ILE A 845 11.65 13.35 72.12
CA ILE A 845 12.81 13.32 71.21
C ILE A 845 13.80 12.26 71.68
N ASN A 846 13.53 11.00 71.34
CA ASN A 846 14.39 9.87 71.66
C ASN A 846 15.05 9.30 70.40
N PRO A 847 16.40 9.20 70.33
CA PRO A 847 17.11 8.70 69.15
C PRO A 847 16.63 7.32 68.69
N GLY A 848 16.31 7.20 67.41
CA GLY A 848 15.86 5.94 66.78
C GLY A 848 14.46 5.49 67.17
N GLN A 849 13.69 6.33 67.84
CA GLN A 849 12.32 6.04 68.26
C GLN A 849 11.32 6.95 67.55
N ILE A 850 10.09 6.44 67.37
CA ILE A 850 8.97 7.18 66.80
C ILE A 850 7.89 7.46 67.85
N GLN A 851 7.52 8.74 68.01
CA GLN A 851 6.34 9.14 68.78
C GLN A 851 5.22 9.54 67.83
N ILE A 852 4.04 8.93 67.99
CA ILE A 852 2.89 9.18 67.12
C ILE A 852 1.79 9.82 67.96
N PHE A 853 1.42 11.05 67.62
CA PHE A 853 0.26 11.74 68.16
C PHE A 853 -0.89 11.62 67.16
N THR A 854 -1.87 10.80 67.49
CA THR A 854 -3.05 10.60 66.62
C THR A 854 -4.10 11.66 66.95
N LEU A 855 -4.48 12.42 65.94
CA LEU A 855 -5.38 13.58 66.05
C LEU A 855 -6.79 13.29 65.51
N ASN A 856 -7.08 12.02 65.24
CA ASN A 856 -8.35 11.54 64.69
C ASN A 856 -9.58 11.75 65.60
N LYS A 857 -9.38 12.23 66.83
CA LYS A 857 -10.44 12.60 67.78
C LYS A 857 -10.70 14.11 67.83
N LEU A 858 -9.91 14.90 67.12
CA LEU A 858 -10.07 16.35 67.00
C LEU A 858 -10.69 16.71 65.66
N ASP A 859 -11.48 17.78 65.63
CA ASP A 859 -11.95 18.41 64.40
C ASP A 859 -10.82 19.26 63.76
N PRO A 860 -10.93 19.67 62.48
CA PRO A 860 -9.86 20.44 61.81
C PRO A 860 -9.41 21.71 62.55
N SER A 861 -10.34 22.44 63.18
CA SER A 861 -10.02 23.61 64.00
C SER A 861 -9.27 23.23 65.28
N GLY A 862 -9.67 22.14 65.94
CA GLY A 862 -8.95 21.58 67.10
C GLY A 862 -7.54 21.08 66.76
N ILE A 863 -7.37 20.43 65.61
CA ILE A 863 -6.06 20.00 65.08
C ILE A 863 -5.16 21.23 64.88
N ASP A 864 -5.71 22.29 64.28
CA ASP A 864 -4.98 23.53 64.01
C ASP A 864 -4.53 24.24 65.29
N LEU A 865 -5.40 24.30 66.30
CA LEU A 865 -5.03 24.84 67.62
C LEU A 865 -3.93 24.02 68.29
N PHE A 866 -4.06 22.69 68.25
CA PHE A 866 -3.10 21.77 68.88
C PHE A 866 -1.72 21.86 68.23
N VAL A 867 -1.65 21.85 66.89
CA VAL A 867 -0.39 22.00 66.15
C VAL A 867 0.27 23.35 66.45
N ALA A 868 -0.51 24.44 66.54
CA ALA A 868 0.02 25.74 66.92
C ALA A 868 0.66 25.70 68.33
N GLY A 869 0.00 25.05 69.29
CA GLY A 869 0.50 24.88 70.65
C GLY A 869 1.77 24.03 70.74
N VAL A 870 1.84 22.95 69.97
CA VAL A 870 3.02 22.08 69.88
C VAL A 870 4.25 22.85 69.40
N ILE A 871 4.11 23.58 68.29
CA ILE A 871 5.22 24.37 67.73
C ILE A 871 5.64 25.46 68.71
N ASN A 872 4.68 26.13 69.35
CA ASN A 872 4.96 27.10 70.39
C ASN A 872 5.75 26.49 71.57
N SER A 873 5.42 25.25 71.97
CA SER A 873 6.16 24.56 73.03
C SER A 873 7.61 24.26 72.63
N VAL A 874 7.89 24.01 71.34
CA VAL A 874 9.27 23.83 70.86
C VAL A 874 10.05 25.14 70.99
N PHE A 875 9.46 26.27 70.57
CA PHE A 875 10.09 27.59 70.75
C PHE A 875 10.34 27.93 72.22
N LYS A 876 9.39 27.61 73.10
CA LYS A 876 9.51 27.80 74.55
C LYS A 876 10.63 26.96 75.18
N SER A 877 10.93 25.79 74.60
CA SER A 877 11.96 24.90 75.13
C SER A 877 13.40 25.38 74.87
N ASP A 878 13.57 26.44 74.08
CA ASP A 878 14.85 27.04 73.67
C ASP A 878 15.93 25.99 73.29
N PRO A 879 15.69 25.23 72.21
CA PRO A 879 16.58 24.13 71.84
C PRO A 879 17.96 24.65 71.41
N GLN A 880 19.01 23.89 71.73
CA GLN A 880 20.39 24.23 71.37
C GLN A 880 20.66 24.08 69.87
N GLU A 881 21.56 24.89 69.34
CA GLU A 881 21.98 24.80 67.94
C GLU A 881 22.65 23.45 67.64
N HIS A 882 22.28 22.87 66.50
CA HIS A 882 22.82 21.59 66.07
C HIS A 882 22.87 21.54 64.53
N PRO A 883 24.06 21.33 63.91
CA PRO A 883 24.20 21.42 62.47
C PRO A 883 23.62 20.23 61.70
N GLU A 884 23.62 19.03 62.32
CA GLU A 884 23.09 17.81 61.70
C GLU A 884 21.63 17.56 62.11
N LEU A 885 20.90 16.77 61.30
CA LEU A 885 19.54 16.35 61.66
C LEU A 885 19.58 15.45 62.91
N LYS A 886 18.79 15.82 63.92
CA LYS A 886 18.57 15.05 65.15
C LYS A 886 17.13 14.54 65.27
N THR A 887 16.18 15.38 64.86
CA THR A 887 14.75 15.10 65.01
C THR A 887 14.01 15.45 63.73
N LEU A 888 13.03 14.64 63.36
CA LEU A 888 12.10 14.94 62.27
C LEU A 888 10.67 15.05 62.81
N LEU A 889 10.07 16.23 62.65
CA LEU A 889 8.66 16.48 62.95
C LEU A 889 7.85 16.29 61.67
N VAL A 890 6.84 15.41 61.70
CA VAL A 890 6.05 15.05 60.52
C VAL A 890 4.61 15.44 60.74
N PHE A 891 4.08 16.29 59.86
CA PHE A 891 2.69 16.73 59.87
C PHE A 891 1.98 16.10 58.69
N ASP A 892 1.13 15.11 58.96
CA ASP A 892 0.35 14.43 57.93
C ASP A 892 -0.96 15.17 57.64
N GLU A 893 -1.38 15.12 56.38
CA GLU A 893 -2.57 15.82 55.86
C GLU A 893 -2.63 17.31 56.28
N VAL A 894 -1.49 17.99 56.24
CA VAL A 894 -1.34 19.37 56.77
C VAL A 894 -2.24 20.40 56.07
N HIS A 895 -2.77 20.11 54.88
CA HIS A 895 -3.78 20.95 54.24
C HIS A 895 -5.04 21.14 55.12
N ARG A 896 -5.35 20.21 56.04
CA ARG A 896 -6.47 20.33 56.98
C ARG A 896 -6.40 21.57 57.88
N LEU A 897 -5.20 22.13 58.04
CA LEU A 897 -4.97 23.35 58.84
C LEU A 897 -5.45 24.62 58.13
N LEU A 898 -5.64 24.57 56.81
CA LEU A 898 -6.01 25.74 56.01
C LEU A 898 -7.51 26.07 56.17
N PRO A 899 -7.90 27.37 56.09
CA PRO A 899 -9.29 27.80 56.21
C PRO A 899 -10.27 27.08 55.28
N LYS A 900 -9.87 26.84 54.03
CA LYS A 900 -10.69 26.13 53.03
C LYS A 900 -11.01 24.67 53.39
N PHE A 901 -10.31 24.09 54.35
CA PHE A 901 -10.54 22.72 54.85
C PHE A 901 -11.04 22.68 56.30
N GLY A 902 -11.48 23.82 56.86
CA GLY A 902 -12.09 23.92 58.19
C GLY A 902 -11.11 24.24 59.34
N GLY A 903 -9.83 24.42 59.05
CA GLY A 903 -8.86 24.94 60.02
C GLY A 903 -8.97 26.46 60.21
N SER A 904 -8.29 27.02 61.21
CA SER A 904 -8.24 28.49 61.40
C SER A 904 -7.01 29.14 60.75
N GLY A 905 -6.08 28.35 60.20
CA GLY A 905 -4.81 28.79 59.63
C GLY A 905 -3.72 29.14 60.66
N ARG A 906 -3.98 28.96 61.96
CA ARG A 906 -3.05 29.37 63.04
C ARG A 906 -1.87 28.41 63.17
N GLY A 907 -2.14 27.11 63.12
CA GLY A 907 -1.14 26.06 63.10
C GLY A 907 -0.32 26.10 61.82
N PHE A 908 -0.96 26.38 60.68
CA PHE A 908 -0.24 26.59 59.42
C PHE A 908 0.77 27.74 59.53
N LEU A 909 0.37 28.90 60.05
CA LEU A 909 1.27 30.04 60.27
C LEU A 909 2.46 29.68 61.20
N GLN A 910 2.23 28.87 62.23
CA GLN A 910 3.30 28.38 63.10
C GLN A 910 4.22 27.40 62.37
N ILE A 911 3.71 26.57 61.45
CA ILE A 911 4.54 25.72 60.58
C ILE A 911 5.43 26.58 59.67
N GLU A 912 4.92 27.69 59.12
CA GLU A 912 5.75 28.63 58.33
C GLU A 912 6.94 29.13 59.17
N ARG A 913 6.65 29.59 60.40
CA ARG A 913 7.68 30.02 61.36
C ARG A 913 8.66 28.89 61.71
N ALA A 914 8.17 27.67 61.92
CA ALA A 914 9.00 26.50 62.19
C ALA A 914 9.97 26.23 61.03
N CYS A 915 9.51 26.26 59.78
CA CYS A 915 10.37 26.05 58.60
C CYS A 915 11.45 27.12 58.44
N ARG A 916 11.27 28.32 59.01
CA ARG A 916 12.27 29.38 59.01
C ARG A 916 13.35 29.17 60.06
N GLU A 917 12.96 28.69 61.24
CA GLU A 917 13.82 28.71 62.42
C GLU A 917 14.40 27.34 62.79
N PHE A 918 13.67 26.25 62.60
CA PHE A 918 14.02 24.93 63.15
C PHE A 918 15.30 24.32 62.58
N ARG A 919 15.69 24.74 61.35
CA ARG A 919 16.95 24.33 60.72
C ARG A 919 18.19 24.58 61.58
N LYS A 920 18.18 25.62 62.43
CA LYS A 920 19.34 25.98 63.29
C LYS A 920 19.53 24.98 64.45
N TRP A 921 18.50 24.22 64.78
CA TRP A 921 18.42 23.33 65.94
C TRP A 921 18.49 21.84 65.59
N GLY A 922 18.80 21.50 64.33
CA GLY A 922 18.77 20.11 63.86
C GLY A 922 17.36 19.49 63.85
N LEU A 923 16.32 20.33 63.84
CA LEU A 923 14.91 19.94 63.78
C LEU A 923 14.41 20.04 62.34
N GLY A 924 14.25 18.91 61.67
CA GLY A 924 13.63 18.83 60.35
C GLY A 924 12.10 18.85 60.45
N VAL A 925 11.46 19.35 59.40
CA VAL A 925 9.98 19.34 59.26
C VAL A 925 9.66 18.63 57.96
N MET A 926 8.77 17.64 58.02
CA MET A 926 8.23 16.96 56.85
C MET A 926 6.73 17.21 56.77
N LEU A 927 6.32 17.85 55.68
CA LEU A 927 4.92 18.13 55.40
C LEU A 927 4.39 17.09 54.41
N VAL A 928 3.29 16.42 54.76
CA VAL A 928 2.61 15.50 53.84
C VAL A 928 1.24 16.08 53.52
N SER A 929 0.96 16.24 52.22
CA SER A 929 -0.26 16.91 51.77
C SER A 929 -0.76 16.38 50.43
N GLN A 930 -1.98 16.72 50.04
CA GLN A 930 -2.56 16.30 48.78
C GLN A 930 -2.13 17.21 47.62
N VAL A 931 -2.21 18.51 47.82
CA VAL A 931 -1.99 19.54 46.79
C VAL A 931 -0.78 20.37 47.16
N LEU A 932 0.19 20.53 46.24
CA LEU A 932 1.42 21.27 46.50
C LEU A 932 1.23 22.79 46.34
N SER A 933 0.28 23.22 45.51
CA SER A 933 -0.07 24.64 45.34
C SER A 933 -0.69 25.27 46.59
N ASP A 934 -1.16 24.48 47.56
CA ASP A 934 -1.65 24.96 48.85
C ASP A 934 -0.56 25.58 49.74
N PHE A 935 0.70 25.27 49.43
CA PHE A 935 1.87 25.80 50.13
C PHE A 935 2.44 26.95 49.30
N VAL A 936 1.91 28.15 49.58
CA VAL A 936 2.41 29.41 49.03
C VAL A 936 3.44 30.04 49.99
N GLY A 937 4.22 30.99 49.49
CA GLY A 937 5.06 31.84 50.34
C GLY A 937 6.29 31.16 50.95
N GLU A 938 6.50 31.39 52.25
CA GLU A 938 7.72 31.04 53.00
C GLU A 938 8.01 29.54 53.07
N ILE A 939 6.98 28.69 53.15
CA ILE A 939 7.16 27.24 53.22
C ILE A 939 7.92 26.75 51.98
N LYS A 940 7.51 27.21 50.80
CA LYS A 940 8.16 26.83 49.54
C LYS A 940 9.58 27.39 49.41
N ALA A 941 9.86 28.55 50.01
CA ALA A 941 11.19 29.16 50.00
C ALA A 941 12.18 28.46 50.93
N ASN A 942 11.71 27.85 52.02
CA ASN A 942 12.55 27.21 53.04
C ASN A 942 12.63 25.68 52.93
N ILE A 943 11.78 25.05 52.11
CA ILE A 943 11.84 23.61 51.83
C ILE A 943 12.79 23.33 50.68
N ASN A 944 13.83 22.55 50.93
CA ASN A 944 14.80 22.16 49.91
C ASN A 944 14.36 20.92 49.12
N THR A 945 13.72 19.96 49.79
CA THR A 945 13.32 18.68 49.16
C THR A 945 11.81 18.65 48.88
N GLU A 946 11.45 18.68 47.60
CA GLU A 946 10.08 18.49 47.11
C GLU A 946 9.93 17.07 46.53
N ILE A 947 8.99 16.27 47.04
CA ILE A 947 8.62 14.98 46.48
C ILE A 947 7.18 15.06 45.98
N GLN A 948 7.02 14.99 44.67
CA GLN A 948 5.74 15.01 44.00
C GLN A 948 5.39 13.61 43.50
N MET A 949 4.41 12.99 44.15
CA MET A 949 3.76 11.78 43.66
C MET A 949 2.72 12.15 42.59
N ARG A 950 2.18 11.13 41.89
CA ARG A 950 1.17 11.34 40.85
C ARG A 950 0.01 12.20 41.37
N VAL A 951 -0.29 13.29 40.68
CA VAL A 951 -1.34 14.28 41.01
C VAL A 951 -2.31 14.40 39.83
N ALA A 952 -3.57 14.71 40.12
CA ALA A 952 -4.61 14.91 39.11
C ALA A 952 -5.04 16.38 38.96
N GLU A 953 -4.70 17.22 39.94
CA GLU A 953 -5.09 18.63 40.01
C GLU A 953 -4.41 19.47 38.93
N GLU A 954 -5.19 20.21 38.13
CA GLU A 954 -4.68 20.98 36.98
C GLU A 954 -3.67 22.05 37.39
N ASN A 955 -3.94 22.80 38.46
CA ASN A 955 -3.03 23.86 38.95
C ASN A 955 -1.63 23.32 39.31
N ASP A 956 -1.56 22.12 39.91
CA ASP A 956 -0.28 21.49 40.23
C ASP A 956 0.43 20.97 38.96
N LEU A 957 -0.33 20.46 37.99
CA LEU A 957 0.20 20.00 36.71
C LEU A 957 0.74 21.16 35.86
N GLU A 958 0.02 22.29 35.82
CA GLU A 958 0.46 23.52 35.16
C GLU A 958 1.73 24.06 35.79
N ARG A 959 1.77 24.17 37.12
CA ARG A 959 2.99 24.56 37.85
C ARG A 959 4.19 23.69 37.49
N ILE A 960 4.00 22.37 37.37
CA ILE A 960 5.08 21.43 37.02
C ILE A 960 5.53 21.62 35.58
N LYS A 961 4.58 21.83 34.66
CA LYS A 961 4.86 22.13 33.25
C LYS A 961 5.66 23.43 33.10
N GLU A 962 5.27 24.49 33.82
CA GLU A 962 5.94 25.78 33.79
C GLU A 962 7.34 25.72 34.42
N ARG A 963 7.47 25.08 35.60
CA ARG A 963 8.74 25.05 36.34
C ARG A 963 9.76 24.06 35.77
N TYR A 964 9.31 22.90 35.30
CA TYR A 964 10.19 21.77 34.94
C TYR A 964 10.01 21.28 33.49
N GLY A 965 9.08 21.86 32.73
CA GLY A 965 8.84 21.54 31.33
C GLY A 965 7.84 20.39 31.10
N LEU A 966 7.44 20.26 29.82
CA LEU A 966 6.46 19.27 29.38
C LEU A 966 6.88 17.81 29.65
N ASP A 967 8.17 17.50 29.61
CA ASP A 967 8.66 16.13 29.82
C ASP A 967 8.54 15.70 31.29
N ALA A 968 8.74 16.62 32.24
CA ALA A 968 8.50 16.36 33.66
C ALA A 968 7.01 16.06 33.92
N LEU A 969 6.13 16.89 33.35
CA LEU A 969 4.68 16.69 33.43
C LEU A 969 4.26 15.32 32.87
N LYS A 970 4.66 15.01 31.62
CA LYS A 970 4.33 13.72 30.98
C LYS A 970 4.85 12.53 31.79
N SER A 971 6.06 12.65 32.34
CA SER A 971 6.68 11.61 33.17
C SER A 971 5.92 11.41 34.49
N LEU A 972 5.44 12.49 35.12
CA LEU A 972 4.69 12.43 36.37
C LEU A 972 3.29 11.82 36.19
N VAL A 973 2.57 12.23 35.15
CA VAL A 973 1.24 11.67 34.83
C VAL A 973 1.32 10.18 34.53
N ARG A 974 2.42 9.74 33.88
CA ARG A 974 2.69 8.33 33.54
C ARG A 974 3.41 7.55 34.65
N ALA A 975 3.69 8.16 35.80
CA ALA A 975 4.44 7.50 36.86
C ALA A 975 3.63 6.32 37.47
N ASP A 976 4.32 5.21 37.70
CA ASP A 976 3.77 4.07 38.43
C ASP A 976 3.47 4.44 39.89
N VAL A 977 2.51 3.74 40.49
CA VAL A 977 2.26 3.81 41.94
C VAL A 977 3.55 3.48 42.70
N GLY A 978 3.90 4.32 43.68
CA GLY A 978 5.16 4.21 44.43
C GLY A 978 6.37 4.87 43.74
N THR A 979 6.20 5.45 42.56
CA THR A 979 7.22 6.29 41.92
C THR A 979 6.88 7.76 42.09
N GLY A 980 7.82 8.55 42.60
CA GLY A 980 7.68 9.99 42.81
C GLY A 980 8.75 10.79 42.09
N MET A 981 8.40 11.99 41.66
CA MET A 981 9.34 13.00 41.17
C MET A 981 9.94 13.71 42.39
N ILE A 982 11.24 13.58 42.59
CA ILE A 982 11.97 14.31 43.63
C ILE A 982 12.71 15.49 42.99
N GLN A 983 12.70 16.62 43.68
CA GLN A 983 13.50 17.78 43.36
C GLN A 983 14.18 18.28 44.64
N ASN A 984 15.48 18.51 44.53
CA ASN A 984 16.30 19.14 45.55
C ASN A 984 17.31 20.04 44.81
N ALA A 985 17.59 21.23 45.32
CA ALA A 985 18.44 22.20 44.63
C ALA A 985 19.88 21.70 44.44
N GLU A 986 20.39 20.88 45.36
CA GLU A 986 21.74 20.34 45.35
C GLU A 986 21.88 19.11 44.44
N TYR A 987 20.77 18.43 44.15
CA TYR A 987 20.77 17.18 43.39
C TYR A 987 20.41 17.41 41.93
N ASN A 988 21.04 16.65 41.03
CA ASN A 988 20.74 16.71 39.59
C ASN A 988 20.78 18.13 39.00
N LYS A 989 21.59 19.02 39.59
CA LYS A 989 21.67 20.46 39.29
C LYS A 989 20.33 21.19 39.42
N GLY A 990 19.53 20.83 40.41
CA GLY A 990 18.20 21.39 40.67
C GLY A 990 17.08 20.86 39.77
N LEU A 991 17.40 20.00 38.79
CA LEU A 991 16.39 19.40 37.92
C LEU A 991 15.73 18.20 38.62
N PRO A 992 14.40 18.03 38.48
CA PRO A 992 13.72 16.89 39.07
C PRO A 992 14.19 15.57 38.45
N TYR A 993 14.08 14.49 39.22
CA TYR A 993 14.29 13.13 38.75
C TYR A 993 13.31 12.18 39.46
N PHE A 994 13.16 10.96 38.94
CA PHE A 994 12.17 10.02 39.47
C PHE A 994 12.82 8.92 40.30
N ILE A 995 12.25 8.67 41.48
CA ILE A 995 12.62 7.57 42.37
C ILE A 995 11.44 6.62 42.47
N ASN A 996 11.70 5.34 42.25
CA ASN A 996 10.80 4.27 42.64
C ASN A 996 11.11 3.90 44.09
N PHE A 997 10.24 4.29 45.01
CA PHE A 997 10.43 4.07 46.44
C PHE A 997 10.29 2.58 46.77
N ARG A 998 11.10 2.09 47.72
CA ARG A 998 10.98 0.71 48.19
C ARG A 998 9.66 0.51 48.96
N PRO A 999 9.12 -0.73 49.04
CA PRO A 999 8.03 -1.02 49.97
C PRO A 999 8.47 -0.83 51.43
N THR A 1000 7.51 -0.60 52.32
CA THR A 1000 7.74 -0.39 53.76
C THR A 1000 8.16 -1.69 54.46
N LEU A 1001 8.99 -1.57 55.49
CA LEU A 1001 9.37 -2.67 56.39
C LEU A 1001 8.34 -2.90 57.50
N HIS A 1002 7.57 -1.85 57.83
CA HIS A 1002 6.47 -1.89 58.79
C HIS A 1002 5.11 -2.19 58.13
N ASN A 1003 4.08 -2.37 58.97
CA ASN A 1003 2.71 -2.63 58.54
C ASN A 1003 2.00 -1.37 58.05
N THR A 1004 1.40 -1.43 56.87
CA THR A 1004 0.69 -0.29 56.26
C THR A 1004 -0.64 0.05 56.93
N ARG A 1005 -1.17 -0.85 57.78
CA ARG A 1005 -2.49 -0.69 58.41
C ARG A 1005 -2.37 -0.02 59.77
N ARG A 1006 -3.33 0.85 60.09
CA ARG A 1006 -3.49 1.39 61.44
C ARG A 1006 -3.65 0.26 62.47
N LEU A 1007 -3.20 0.50 63.69
CA LEU A 1007 -3.51 -0.37 64.83
C LEU A 1007 -5.03 -0.41 65.08
N SER A 1008 -5.52 -1.53 65.62
CA SER A 1008 -6.90 -1.65 66.03
C SER A 1008 -7.21 -0.71 67.20
N ASP A 1009 -8.47 -0.26 67.29
CA ASP A 1009 -8.88 0.69 68.32
C ASP A 1009 -8.64 0.12 69.74
N GLU A 1010 -8.86 -1.19 69.95
CA GLU A 1010 -8.53 -1.88 71.21
C GLU A 1010 -7.05 -1.77 71.60
N VAL A 1011 -6.14 -1.81 70.62
CA VAL A 1011 -4.70 -1.71 70.87
C VAL A 1011 -4.30 -0.26 71.12
N LEU A 1012 -4.91 0.69 70.41
CA LEU A 1012 -4.71 2.13 70.68
C LEU A 1012 -5.19 2.49 72.09
N GLU A 1013 -6.34 1.96 72.53
CA GLU A 1013 -6.84 2.14 73.89
C GLU A 1013 -5.88 1.57 74.94
N LYS A 1014 -5.25 0.41 74.69
CA LYS A 1014 -4.20 -0.13 75.56
C LYS A 1014 -3.01 0.83 75.66
N TYR A 1015 -2.50 1.34 74.53
CA TYR A 1015 -1.43 2.33 74.54
C TYR A 1015 -1.80 3.58 75.36
N ASN A 1016 -2.99 4.16 75.15
CA ASN A 1016 -3.44 5.32 75.91
C ASN A 1016 -3.54 5.00 77.42
N LYS A 1017 -4.17 3.88 77.78
CA LYS A 1017 -4.29 3.44 79.18
C LYS A 1017 -2.92 3.32 79.84
N TYR A 1018 -1.96 2.65 79.20
CA TYR A 1018 -0.62 2.51 79.77
C TYR A 1018 0.13 3.83 79.81
N ASN A 1019 -0.01 4.69 78.81
CA ASN A 1019 0.58 6.02 78.83
C ASN A 1019 0.04 6.86 79.99
N ASP A 1020 -1.27 6.84 80.24
CA ASP A 1020 -1.87 7.58 81.37
C ASP A 1020 -1.36 7.06 82.72
N ILE A 1021 -1.24 5.74 82.88
CA ILE A 1021 -0.67 5.12 84.09
C ILE A 1021 0.82 5.49 84.24
N ILE A 1022 1.60 5.40 83.17
CA ILE A 1022 3.04 5.68 83.18
C ILE A 1022 3.30 7.15 83.49
N GLU A 1023 2.51 8.06 82.92
CA GLU A 1023 2.65 9.50 83.17
C GLU A 1023 2.21 9.89 84.57
N ASP A 1024 1.19 9.22 85.12
CA ASP A 1024 0.82 9.37 86.54
C ASP A 1024 1.95 8.88 87.45
N ILE A 1025 2.50 7.70 87.19
CA ILE A 1025 3.65 7.16 87.92
C ILE A 1025 4.87 8.08 87.81
N GLU A 1026 5.16 8.61 86.62
CA GLU A 1026 6.26 9.56 86.41
C GLU A 1026 6.06 10.83 87.23
N TYR A 1027 4.83 11.38 87.25
CA TYR A 1027 4.48 12.53 88.06
C TYR A 1027 4.63 12.25 89.56
N GLN A 1028 4.22 11.07 90.03
CA GLN A 1028 4.42 10.66 91.41
C GLN A 1028 5.92 10.54 91.77
N ILE A 1029 6.73 9.98 90.88
CA ILE A 1029 8.19 9.87 91.07
C ILE A 1029 8.85 11.25 91.10
N GLU A 1030 8.45 12.18 90.22
CA GLU A 1030 8.92 13.59 90.24
C GLU A 1030 8.58 14.27 91.58
N GLN A 1031 7.40 14.01 92.16
CA GLN A 1031 7.03 14.54 93.47
C GLN A 1031 7.86 13.92 94.61
N LEU A 1032 8.06 12.59 94.61
CA LEU A 1032 8.87 11.90 95.61
C LEU A 1032 10.33 12.40 95.60
N GLU A 1033 10.87 12.67 94.41
CA GLU A 1033 12.20 13.28 94.25
C GLU A 1033 12.24 14.71 94.82
N GLY A 1034 11.18 15.49 94.60
CA GLY A 1034 11.01 16.82 95.22
C GLY A 1034 10.94 16.78 96.75
N GLU A 1035 10.44 15.68 97.31
CA GLU A 1035 10.41 15.38 98.75
C GLU A 1035 11.73 14.76 99.26
N LYS A 1036 12.74 14.63 98.39
CA LYS A 1036 14.10 14.09 98.66
C LYS A 1036 14.15 12.59 99.00
N GLU A 1037 13.16 11.80 98.57
CA GLU A 1037 13.24 10.33 98.64
C GLU A 1037 14.12 9.76 97.51
N ASP A 1038 14.77 8.62 97.77
CA ASP A 1038 15.55 7.92 96.73
C ASP A 1038 14.62 7.15 95.78
N VAL A 1039 14.55 7.63 94.55
CA VAL A 1039 13.69 7.09 93.49
C VAL A 1039 14.48 6.40 92.38
N PHE A 1040 15.79 6.15 92.56
CA PHE A 1040 16.65 5.62 91.50
C PHE A 1040 16.15 4.28 90.93
N ASP A 1041 15.85 3.32 91.79
CA ASP A 1041 15.33 2.00 91.39
C ASP A 1041 13.97 2.10 90.68
N LEU A 1042 13.09 2.99 91.17
CA LEU A 1042 11.78 3.23 90.58
C LEU A 1042 11.89 3.82 89.17
N LYS A 1043 12.84 4.74 88.95
CA LYS A 1043 13.13 5.31 87.64
C LYS A 1043 13.66 4.28 86.65
N ILE A 1044 14.52 3.35 87.09
CA ILE A 1044 15.02 2.26 86.23
C ILE A 1044 13.87 1.34 85.82
N GLU A 1045 13.04 0.93 86.77
CA GLU A 1045 11.91 0.03 86.49
C GLU A 1045 10.86 0.72 85.60
N LEU A 1046 10.53 1.99 85.86
CA LEU A 1046 9.67 2.79 84.98
C LEU A 1046 10.26 2.90 83.56
N LYS A 1047 11.57 3.07 83.43
CA LYS A 1047 12.24 3.08 82.12
C LYS A 1047 12.07 1.74 81.40
N LEU A 1048 12.21 0.61 82.11
CA LEU A 1048 11.93 -0.71 81.53
C LEU A 1048 10.47 -0.83 81.07
N VAL A 1049 9.50 -0.35 81.86
CA VAL A 1049 8.08 -0.30 81.47
C VAL A 1049 7.91 0.49 80.18
N LYS A 1050 8.49 1.69 80.09
CA LYS A 1050 8.46 2.53 78.88
C LYS A 1050 9.07 1.82 77.68
N ASP A 1051 10.23 1.20 77.84
CA ASP A 1051 10.91 0.44 76.78
C ASP A 1051 10.06 -0.74 76.28
N LYS A 1052 9.38 -1.46 77.18
CA LYS A 1052 8.50 -2.58 76.80
C LYS A 1052 7.21 -2.11 76.13
N LEU A 1053 6.64 -0.99 76.58
CA LEU A 1053 5.50 -0.36 75.92
C LEU A 1053 5.89 0.06 74.49
N MET A 1054 7.08 0.63 74.31
CA MET A 1054 7.59 1.05 73.01
C MET A 1054 7.81 -0.11 72.02
N LEU A 1055 7.98 -1.33 72.53
CA LEU A 1055 8.04 -2.56 71.72
C LEU A 1055 6.66 -3.21 71.52
N GLY A 1056 5.59 -2.64 72.08
CA GLY A 1056 4.23 -3.16 72.02
C GLY A 1056 4.00 -4.42 72.84
N ASN A 1057 4.85 -4.70 73.84
CA ASN A 1057 4.75 -5.89 74.68
C ASN A 1057 3.92 -5.63 75.94
N PHE A 1058 2.59 -5.52 75.76
CA PHE A 1058 1.66 -5.17 76.84
C PHE A 1058 1.66 -6.15 78.01
N THR A 1059 1.81 -7.46 77.76
CA THR A 1059 1.85 -8.48 78.82
C THR A 1059 3.01 -8.25 79.78
N VAL A 1060 4.17 -7.85 79.26
CA VAL A 1060 5.33 -7.54 80.09
C VAL A 1060 5.17 -6.19 80.80
N VAL A 1061 4.51 -5.22 80.16
CA VAL A 1061 4.15 -3.93 80.78
C VAL A 1061 3.26 -4.16 82.00
N ASP A 1062 2.23 -5.02 81.89
CA ASP A 1062 1.36 -5.38 83.03
C ASP A 1062 2.18 -5.95 84.20
N ILE A 1063 3.06 -6.93 83.93
CA ILE A 1063 3.90 -7.57 84.96
C ILE A 1063 4.76 -6.54 85.71
N TYR A 1064 5.41 -5.63 84.99
CA TYR A 1064 6.23 -4.60 85.65
C TYR A 1064 5.39 -3.58 86.40
N LEU A 1065 4.21 -3.19 85.88
CA LEU A 1065 3.32 -2.26 86.57
C LEU A 1065 2.71 -2.86 87.84
N GLU A 1066 2.41 -4.17 87.85
CA GLU A 1066 1.96 -4.91 89.05
C GLU A 1066 3.02 -4.90 90.15
N GLY A 1067 4.31 -4.93 89.79
CA GLY A 1067 5.42 -4.81 90.75
C GLY A 1067 5.70 -3.37 91.19
N LEU A 1068 5.61 -2.40 90.26
CA LEU A 1068 5.99 -1.02 90.49
C LEU A 1068 4.98 -0.23 91.33
N LYS A 1069 3.67 -0.42 91.08
CA LYS A 1069 2.60 0.34 91.79
C LYS A 1069 2.65 0.18 93.31
N PRO A 1070 2.71 -1.05 93.88
CA PRO A 1070 2.77 -1.22 95.34
C PRO A 1070 4.04 -0.64 95.95
N ARG A 1071 5.15 -0.59 95.21
CA ARG A 1071 6.42 0.00 95.69
C ARG A 1071 6.30 1.52 95.81
N ILE A 1072 5.64 2.18 94.86
CA ILE A 1072 5.38 3.62 94.91
C ILE A 1072 4.43 3.96 96.05
N GLU A 1073 3.35 3.20 96.22
CA GLU A 1073 2.40 3.37 97.33
C GLU A 1073 3.12 3.29 98.69
N LYS A 1074 4.02 2.31 98.86
CA LYS A 1074 4.84 2.19 100.08
C LYS A 1074 5.75 3.40 100.33
N GLN A 1075 6.28 4.04 99.29
CA GLN A 1075 7.09 5.26 99.48
C GLN A 1075 6.24 6.43 99.96
N TRP A 1076 5.03 6.59 99.42
CA TRP A 1076 4.08 7.60 99.88
C TRP A 1076 3.63 7.37 101.32
N GLU A 1077 3.34 6.11 101.69
CA GLU A 1077 3.03 5.73 103.08
C GLU A 1077 4.18 6.04 104.03
N LYS A 1078 5.43 5.77 103.62
CA LYS A 1078 6.64 6.03 104.42
C LYS A 1078 6.80 7.51 104.79
N ILE A 1079 6.48 8.43 103.87
CA ILE A 1079 6.58 9.87 104.12
C ILE A 1079 5.28 10.49 104.68
N GLY A 1080 4.23 9.68 104.87
CA GLY A 1080 2.94 10.12 105.42
C GLY A 1080 2.19 11.13 104.54
N LYS A 1081 2.50 11.21 103.24
CA LYS A 1081 1.87 12.09 102.26
C LYS A 1081 1.13 11.28 101.21
N LYS A 1082 0.20 11.91 100.50
CA LYS A 1082 -0.44 11.32 99.31
C LYS A 1082 0.04 12.05 98.06
N ALA A 1083 0.19 11.29 96.98
CA ALA A 1083 0.45 11.85 95.65
C ALA A 1083 -0.63 12.87 95.27
N LYS A 1084 -0.21 13.98 94.65
CA LYS A 1084 -1.16 14.89 94.00
C LYS A 1084 -1.64 14.26 92.69
N GLU A 1085 -2.94 14.39 92.41
CA GLU A 1085 -3.50 13.96 91.12
C GLU A 1085 -2.87 14.75 89.97
N ARG A 1086 -2.56 14.05 88.88
CA ARG A 1086 -1.97 14.64 87.68
C ARG A 1086 -3.02 15.39 86.87
N GLU A 1087 -2.88 16.71 86.77
CA GLU A 1087 -3.68 17.54 85.86
C GLU A 1087 -3.05 17.61 84.47
N ILE A 1088 -3.89 17.65 83.42
CA ILE A 1088 -3.43 17.82 82.05
C ILE A 1088 -3.02 19.28 81.86
N ASN A 1089 -1.74 19.53 81.60
CA ASN A 1089 -1.26 20.87 81.25
C ASN A 1089 -1.96 21.38 79.99
N LEU A 1090 -2.57 22.56 80.08
CA LEU A 1090 -3.23 23.23 78.97
C LEU A 1090 -2.34 24.33 78.38
N ILE A 1091 -2.54 24.63 77.10
CA ILE A 1091 -1.87 25.72 76.38
C ILE A 1091 -2.35 27.06 76.96
N ASP A 1092 -1.41 27.94 77.28
CA ASP A 1092 -1.69 29.33 77.65
C ASP A 1092 -2.15 30.12 76.41
N GLU A 1093 -3.42 30.56 76.41
CA GLU A 1093 -3.99 31.31 75.28
C GLU A 1093 -3.37 32.70 75.08
N GLY A 1094 -2.91 33.36 76.15
CA GLY A 1094 -2.26 34.66 76.08
C GLY A 1094 -0.89 34.55 75.41
N GLU A 1095 -0.11 33.56 75.85
CA GLU A 1095 1.19 33.22 75.28
C GLU A 1095 1.06 32.82 73.79
N LEU A 1096 0.09 31.97 73.47
CA LEU A 1096 -0.17 31.55 72.09
C LEU A 1096 -0.55 32.72 71.19
N ARG A 1097 -1.35 33.68 71.68
CA ARG A 1097 -1.68 34.91 70.92
C ARG A 1097 -0.44 35.75 70.64
N SER A 1098 0.45 35.91 71.61
CA SER A 1098 1.73 36.62 71.42
C SER A 1098 2.60 35.93 70.38
N SER A 1099 2.77 34.61 70.49
CA SER A 1099 3.54 33.81 69.53
C SER A 1099 2.98 33.85 68.11
N LEU A 1100 1.64 33.87 67.97
CA LEU A 1100 0.98 34.06 66.67
C LEU A 1100 1.19 35.47 66.11
N ALA A 1101 1.22 36.50 66.96
CA ALA A 1101 1.54 37.87 66.52
C ALA A 1101 2.99 37.95 66.01
N ASP A 1102 3.95 37.27 66.64
CA ASP A 1102 5.33 37.17 66.15
C ASP A 1102 5.41 36.48 64.80
N ALA A 1103 4.67 35.38 64.63
CA ALA A 1103 4.62 34.65 63.36
C ALA A 1103 4.03 35.51 62.23
N LYS A 1104 2.95 36.27 62.51
CA LYS A 1104 2.35 37.23 61.56
C LYS A 1104 3.32 38.33 61.16
N ARG A 1105 3.98 38.98 62.12
CA ARG A 1105 4.99 40.02 61.84
C ARG A 1105 6.13 39.50 60.98
N GLY A 1106 6.58 38.26 61.24
CA GLY A 1106 7.60 37.61 60.43
C GLY A 1106 7.17 37.43 58.98
N ARG A 1107 5.91 37.03 58.75
CA ARG A 1107 5.32 36.87 57.42
C ARG A 1107 5.15 38.19 56.69
N GLU A 1108 4.61 39.22 57.35
CA GLU A 1108 4.46 40.56 56.78
C GLU A 1108 5.81 41.10 56.29
N LYS A 1109 6.86 40.97 57.11
CA LYS A 1109 8.23 41.36 56.73
C LYS A 1109 8.73 40.60 55.49
N TRP A 1110 8.48 39.30 55.39
CA TRP A 1110 8.87 38.52 54.22
C TRP A 1110 8.08 38.91 52.96
N GLU A 1111 6.78 39.21 53.09
CA GLU A 1111 5.94 39.66 51.98
C GLU A 1111 6.41 41.03 51.46
N GLU A 1112 6.81 41.95 52.34
CA GLU A 1112 7.44 43.23 51.98
C GLU A 1112 8.78 43.02 51.26
N GLU A 1113 9.70 42.24 51.82
CA GLU A 1113 11.01 41.96 51.22
C GLU A 1113 10.92 41.26 49.85
N ASN A 1114 9.88 40.45 49.59
CA ASN A 1114 9.69 39.83 48.29
C ASN A 1114 8.99 40.74 47.29
N LYS A 1115 8.07 41.61 47.72
CA LYS A 1115 7.54 42.66 46.85
C LYS A 1115 8.65 43.59 46.37
N GLU A 1116 9.56 44.01 47.24
CA GLU A 1116 10.73 44.80 46.83
C GLU A 1116 11.63 44.04 45.83
N LYS A 1117 11.88 42.74 46.04
CA LYS A 1117 12.66 41.90 45.12
C LYS A 1117 11.93 41.59 43.80
N GLU A 1118 10.61 41.51 43.82
CA GLU A 1118 9.78 41.33 42.62
C GLU A 1118 9.62 42.65 41.86
N GLU A 1119 9.57 43.79 42.53
CA GLU A 1119 9.59 45.13 41.94
C GLU A 1119 10.97 45.45 41.32
N GLU A 1120 12.08 45.12 42.00
CA GLU A 1120 13.43 45.20 41.41
C GLU A 1120 13.61 44.25 40.20
N LYS A 1121 13.00 43.06 40.23
CA LYS A 1121 12.97 42.14 39.07
C LYS A 1121 12.08 42.64 37.94
N ALA A 1122 10.91 43.21 38.26
CA ALA A 1122 9.96 43.73 37.30
C ALA A 1122 10.46 45.02 36.62
N GLU A 1123 11.26 45.84 37.31
CA GLU A 1123 11.99 46.94 36.69
C GLU A 1123 13.14 46.44 35.79
N GLY A 1124 13.76 45.29 36.11
CA GLY A 1124 14.75 44.64 35.26
C GLY A 1124 14.20 43.79 34.09
N GLU A 1125 12.93 43.36 34.14
CA GLU A 1125 12.28 42.51 33.14
C GLU A 1125 11.34 43.29 32.19
N LYS A 1126 11.13 44.60 32.39
CA LYS A 1126 10.38 45.49 31.49
C LYS A 1126 11.16 45.98 30.25
N GLU A 1127 12.21 45.28 29.82
CA GLU A 1127 12.86 45.50 28.53
C GLU A 1127 12.66 44.30 27.59
N GLU A 1128 11.43 44.08 27.12
CA GLU A 1128 11.18 43.21 25.96
C GLU A 1128 11.30 44.00 24.66
N ASP A 1129 12.17 43.50 23.77
CA ASP A 1129 12.42 44.03 22.43
C ASP A 1129 11.21 43.73 21.52
N ILE A 1130 10.37 44.76 21.27
CA ILE A 1130 9.16 44.72 20.42
C ILE A 1130 9.45 44.05 19.05
N GLY A 1131 10.69 44.13 18.56
CA GLY A 1131 11.11 43.52 17.29
C GLY A 1131 11.16 41.99 17.28
N SER A 1132 11.18 41.33 18.45
CA SER A 1132 11.37 39.87 18.59
C SER A 1132 10.14 39.12 19.11
N LYS A 1133 9.02 39.83 19.29
CA LYS A 1133 7.76 39.25 19.70
C LYS A 1133 7.21 38.35 18.58
N ILE A 1134 6.91 37.10 18.91
CA ILE A 1134 6.32 36.14 17.98
C ILE A 1134 4.82 36.48 17.84
N LEU A 1135 4.38 36.77 16.62
CA LEU A 1135 3.04 37.22 16.22
C LEU A 1135 2.39 36.17 15.30
N SER A 1136 1.09 36.36 15.03
CA SER A 1136 0.36 35.54 14.05
C SER A 1136 1.05 35.63 12.69
N PRO A 1137 1.43 34.52 12.03
CA PRO A 1137 2.33 34.59 10.89
C PRO A 1137 1.68 35.17 9.61
N LEU A 1138 2.43 36.01 8.89
CA LEU A 1138 2.14 36.40 7.50
C LEU A 1138 2.70 35.32 6.56
N THR A 1139 1.88 34.81 5.65
CA THR A 1139 2.29 33.76 4.69
C THR A 1139 2.33 34.34 3.28
N PHE A 1140 3.48 34.20 2.61
CA PHE A 1140 3.65 34.56 1.20
C PHE A 1140 3.24 33.39 0.28
N GLU A 1141 2.89 33.68 -0.99
CA GLU A 1141 2.42 32.68 -1.97
C GLU A 1141 3.42 31.55 -2.24
N ASN A 1142 4.71 31.79 -2.04
CA ASN A 1142 5.77 30.77 -2.10
C ASN A 1142 5.83 29.87 -0.84
N GLY A 1143 4.87 30.00 0.08
CA GLY A 1143 4.76 29.23 1.32
C GLY A 1143 5.63 29.75 2.47
N MET A 1144 6.36 30.86 2.28
CA MET A 1144 7.21 31.44 3.31
C MET A 1144 6.37 32.10 4.40
N MET A 1145 6.61 31.76 5.67
CA MET A 1145 5.90 32.32 6.81
C MET A 1145 6.81 33.20 7.65
N ILE A 1146 6.33 34.38 8.01
CA ILE A 1146 7.03 35.37 8.82
C ILE A 1146 6.21 35.66 10.07
N SER A 1147 6.85 35.58 11.24
CA SER A 1147 6.17 35.67 12.54
C SER A 1147 6.64 36.84 13.40
N SER A 1148 7.58 37.66 12.94
CA SER A 1148 8.00 38.88 13.64
C SER A 1148 8.38 39.98 12.66
N ILE A 1149 8.35 41.24 13.11
CA ILE A 1149 8.74 42.38 12.26
C ILE A 1149 10.24 42.37 11.91
N LYS A 1150 11.07 41.73 12.74
CA LYS A 1150 12.49 41.55 12.45
C LYS A 1150 12.72 40.51 11.37
N GLU A 1151 12.01 39.38 11.41
CA GLU A 1151 12.03 38.40 10.30
C GLU A 1151 11.51 39.04 9.01
N LEU A 1152 10.47 39.89 9.09
CA LEU A 1152 9.96 40.63 7.94
C LEU A 1152 11.03 41.54 7.33
N ALA A 1153 11.81 42.25 8.15
CA ALA A 1153 12.89 43.12 7.71
C ALA A 1153 14.09 42.36 7.10
N GLU A 1154 14.37 41.14 7.58
CA GLU A 1154 15.46 40.30 7.07
C GLU A 1154 15.08 39.61 5.76
N VAL A 1155 13.82 39.17 5.63
CA VAL A 1155 13.32 38.43 4.47
C VAL A 1155 12.93 39.35 3.31
N LEU A 1156 12.35 40.53 3.57
CA LEU A 1156 11.90 41.41 2.48
C LEU A 1156 12.99 41.66 1.44
N PRO A 1157 14.23 42.05 1.79
CA PRO A 1157 15.28 42.31 0.81
C PRO A 1157 15.53 41.14 -0.16
N GLU A 1158 15.47 39.91 0.35
CA GLU A 1158 15.75 38.67 -0.41
C GLU A 1158 14.50 38.09 -1.10
N LEU A 1159 13.30 38.63 -0.86
CA LEU A 1159 12.05 38.12 -1.43
C LEU A 1159 11.96 38.39 -2.94
N ASP A 1160 11.64 37.39 -3.75
CA ASP A 1160 11.48 37.56 -5.20
C ASP A 1160 10.42 38.62 -5.54
N GLU A 1161 10.71 39.42 -6.57
CA GLU A 1161 9.90 40.57 -6.94
C GLU A 1161 8.51 40.17 -7.45
N SER A 1162 8.40 39.00 -8.10
CA SER A 1162 7.12 38.40 -8.49
C SER A 1162 6.25 38.04 -7.28
N VAL A 1163 6.84 37.45 -6.25
CA VAL A 1163 6.15 37.10 -4.99
C VAL A 1163 5.76 38.38 -4.24
N PHE A 1164 6.64 39.37 -4.17
CA PHE A 1164 6.30 40.66 -3.55
C PHE A 1164 5.10 41.35 -4.26
N ASN A 1165 5.10 41.43 -5.58
CA ASN A 1165 4.04 42.08 -6.37
C ASN A 1165 2.68 41.35 -6.28
N SER A 1166 2.69 40.05 -5.99
CA SER A 1166 1.46 39.29 -5.69
C SER A 1166 0.79 39.73 -4.38
N HIS A 1167 1.56 40.26 -3.42
CA HIS A 1167 1.08 40.67 -2.09
C HIS A 1167 0.98 42.18 -1.90
N VAL A 1168 1.69 42.96 -2.71
CA VAL A 1168 1.68 44.42 -2.70
C VAL A 1168 1.49 44.92 -4.13
N ASN A 1169 0.30 45.42 -4.43
CA ASN A 1169 -0.07 46.03 -5.70
C ASN A 1169 -1.19 47.07 -5.51
N ASP A 1170 -1.67 47.68 -6.59
CA ASP A 1170 -2.69 48.73 -6.52
C ASP A 1170 -4.05 48.28 -5.92
N LYS A 1171 -4.31 46.96 -5.84
CA LYS A 1171 -5.55 46.41 -5.26
C LYS A 1171 -5.39 45.95 -3.80
N LYS A 1172 -4.19 45.53 -3.37
CA LYS A 1172 -3.95 45.02 -2.00
C LYS A 1172 -2.51 45.24 -1.52
N ASN A 1173 -2.34 45.41 -0.21
CA ASN A 1173 -1.05 45.44 0.47
C ASN A 1173 -1.14 44.58 1.74
N ASP A 1174 -0.85 43.29 1.58
CA ASP A 1174 -1.00 42.27 2.63
C ASP A 1174 -0.02 42.52 3.79
N ILE A 1175 1.14 43.12 3.51
CA ILE A 1175 2.16 43.50 4.50
C ILE A 1175 1.65 44.63 5.39
N ALA A 1176 1.12 45.70 4.80
CA ALA A 1176 0.54 46.81 5.56
C ALA A 1176 -0.63 46.36 6.44
N ALA A 1177 -1.52 45.53 5.88
CA ALA A 1177 -2.67 44.98 6.62
C ALA A 1177 -2.23 44.12 7.82
N TRP A 1178 -1.17 43.32 7.65
CA TRP A 1178 -0.61 42.51 8.73
C TRP A 1178 0.02 43.36 9.83
N VAL A 1179 0.81 44.38 9.46
CA VAL A 1179 1.42 45.31 10.42
C VAL A 1179 0.37 46.10 11.20
N SER A 1180 -0.68 46.59 10.53
CA SER A 1180 -1.79 47.30 11.20
C SER A 1180 -2.52 46.42 12.22
N ARG A 1181 -2.62 45.11 11.95
CA ARG A 1181 -3.37 44.17 12.80
C ARG A 1181 -2.56 43.69 14.00
N GLU A 1182 -1.30 43.31 13.79
CA GLU A 1182 -0.50 42.61 14.81
C GLU A 1182 0.48 43.52 15.58
N ILE A 1183 0.78 44.71 15.06
CA ILE A 1183 1.87 45.56 15.59
C ILE A 1183 1.35 46.93 16.02
N ASP A 1184 1.00 47.78 15.06
CA ASP A 1184 0.52 49.14 15.32
C ASP A 1184 -0.34 49.60 14.12
N PRO A 1185 -1.64 49.91 14.35
CA PRO A 1185 -2.55 50.39 13.31
C PRO A 1185 -2.03 51.62 12.55
N ASN A 1186 -1.39 52.56 13.24
CA ASN A 1186 -0.89 53.80 12.62
C ASN A 1186 0.31 53.51 11.73
N PHE A 1187 1.21 52.63 12.18
CA PHE A 1187 2.40 52.26 11.41
C PHE A 1187 2.03 51.44 10.16
N GLY A 1188 1.02 50.57 10.24
CA GLY A 1188 0.55 49.88 9.04
C GLY A 1188 -0.11 50.80 8.02
N GLU A 1189 -0.76 51.91 8.44
CA GLU A 1189 -1.25 52.95 7.51
C GLU A 1189 -0.10 53.76 6.87
N GLU A 1190 1.07 53.86 7.51
CA GLU A 1190 2.28 54.43 6.89
C GLU A 1190 2.85 53.48 5.83
N ILE A 1191 2.99 52.18 6.13
CA ILE A 1191 3.44 51.17 5.16
C ILE A 1191 2.49 51.07 3.96
N LYS A 1192 1.19 51.28 4.17
CA LYS A 1192 0.19 51.26 3.09
C LYS A 1192 0.42 52.33 2.01
N LYS A 1193 1.08 53.44 2.36
CA LYS A 1193 1.43 54.52 1.42
C LYS A 1193 2.65 54.16 0.56
N ALA A 1194 3.47 53.22 0.99
CA ALA A 1194 4.60 52.71 0.23
C ALA A 1194 4.13 51.65 -0.77
N LYS A 1195 4.36 51.90 -2.07
CA LYS A 1195 3.91 51.05 -3.17
C LYS A 1195 5.01 50.19 -3.78
N ASP A 1196 6.26 50.40 -3.40
CA ASP A 1196 7.41 49.63 -3.84
C ASP A 1196 8.13 48.98 -2.66
N LYS A 1197 8.83 47.89 -2.96
CA LYS A 1197 9.54 47.05 -2.00
C LYS A 1197 10.57 47.83 -1.18
N GLN A 1198 11.29 48.76 -1.82
CA GLN A 1198 12.37 49.50 -1.16
C GLN A 1198 11.81 50.52 -0.16
N SER A 1199 10.70 51.17 -0.49
CA SER A 1199 10.00 52.08 0.43
C SER A 1199 9.47 51.35 1.67
N ILE A 1200 8.89 50.15 1.51
CA ILE A 1200 8.43 49.34 2.67
C ILE A 1200 9.61 48.92 3.56
N ILE A 1201 10.75 48.52 2.96
CA ILE A 1201 11.97 48.18 3.73
C ILE A 1201 12.45 49.39 4.55
N ASN A 1202 12.44 50.58 3.96
CA ASN A 1202 12.90 51.80 4.63
C ASN A 1202 12.00 52.15 5.84
N GLU A 1203 10.68 52.04 5.70
CA GLU A 1203 9.74 52.30 6.80
C GLU A 1203 9.90 51.28 7.94
N ILE A 1204 10.00 49.98 7.64
CA ILE A 1204 10.21 48.92 8.64
C ILE A 1204 11.55 49.11 9.36
N THR A 1205 12.61 49.44 8.62
CA THR A 1205 13.94 49.67 9.19
C THR A 1205 13.98 50.95 10.03
N GLY A 1206 13.24 51.99 9.61
CA GLY A 1206 13.05 53.23 10.35
C GLY A 1206 12.37 52.99 11.70
N TYR A 1207 11.27 52.26 11.71
CA TYR A 1207 10.52 51.89 12.93
C TYR A 1207 11.37 51.11 13.94
N LEU A 1208 12.18 50.15 13.46
CA LEU A 1208 13.11 49.38 14.30
C LEU A 1208 14.25 50.25 14.88
N ASN A 1209 14.66 51.30 14.18
CA ASN A 1209 15.72 52.20 14.64
C ASN A 1209 15.21 53.28 15.60
N ILE A 1210 14.01 53.84 15.41
CA ILE A 1210 13.40 54.82 16.33
C ILE A 1210 13.25 54.22 17.74
N ASN A 1211 12.84 52.96 17.83
CA ASN A 1211 12.73 52.23 19.10
C ASN A 1211 14.09 51.89 19.75
N LYS A 1212 15.20 51.89 18.99
CA LYS A 1212 16.56 51.79 19.54
C LYS A 1212 17.07 53.12 20.10
N THR A 1213 16.69 54.27 19.53
CA THR A 1213 17.15 55.60 19.98
C THR A 1213 16.51 55.99 21.32
N ASN A 1214 15.23 55.68 21.52
CA ASN A 1214 14.54 55.84 22.81
C ASN A 1214 15.22 55.03 23.95
N LYS A 1215 15.95 53.96 23.60
CA LYS A 1215 16.72 53.14 24.54
C LYS A 1215 17.98 53.84 25.08
N LYS A 1216 18.59 54.77 24.31
CA LYS A 1216 19.80 55.52 24.74
C LYS A 1216 19.50 56.76 25.58
N ASP A 1217 18.36 57.41 25.38
CA ASP A 1217 18.02 58.62 26.14
C ASP A 1217 17.53 58.29 27.56
N VAL A 1218 16.97 57.09 27.78
CA VAL A 1218 16.60 56.59 29.12
C VAL A 1218 17.84 56.19 29.94
N GLU A 1219 18.86 55.57 29.33
CA GLU A 1219 20.14 55.27 30.01
C GLU A 1219 20.88 56.52 30.51
N ARG A 1220 20.67 57.69 29.87
CA ARG A 1220 21.26 58.96 30.30
C ARG A 1220 20.57 59.58 31.52
N VAL A 1221 19.29 59.28 31.74
CA VAL A 1221 18.52 59.80 32.88
C VAL A 1221 18.79 58.97 34.14
N ILE A 1222 19.01 57.65 34.00
CA ILE A 1222 19.30 56.75 35.12
C ILE A 1222 20.69 57.02 35.74
N ASN A 1223 21.69 57.41 34.94
CA ASN A 1223 23.04 57.73 35.44
C ASN A 1223 23.18 59.08 36.14
N LYS A 1224 22.10 59.86 36.31
CA LYS A 1224 22.12 61.18 36.99
C LYS A 1224 21.46 61.22 38.37
N LYS A 1225 20.94 60.10 38.89
CA LYS A 1225 20.32 60.00 40.22
C LYS A 1225 21.03 59.02 41.17
N GLY A 1226 22.36 58.97 41.10
CA GLY A 1226 23.19 58.33 42.13
C GLY A 1226 24.07 59.35 42.85
N VAL A 1227 23.51 60.03 43.85
CA VAL A 1227 24.20 60.63 45.01
C VAL A 1227 23.37 60.31 46.23
#